data_AF-A0A964DJR0-F1
#
_entry.id   AF-A0A964DJR0-F1
#
_cell.length_a   1.000
_cell.length_b   1.000
_cell.length_c   1.000
_cell.angle_alpha   90.00
_cell.angle_beta   90.00
_cell.angle_gamma   90.00
#
_symmetry.space_group_name_H-M   'P 1'
#
loop_
_entity.id
_entity.type
_entity.pdbx_description
1 polymer ?
#
loop_
_entity_poly.entity_id
_entity_poly.type
_entity_poly.pdbx_seq_one_letter_code
_entity_poly.pdbx_strand_id
1 'polypeptide(L)'
;MGETSTIKDSLEIGHDGRPEVILRRLMLVCIAITAGISGIAIVGWVLNRLIIASISTDYIPMALSTALMFIILSGGLLFHIRQPASFHVRMLAGVGVFLVILISLIISIEFFTGMTSDIERLLISRPEKFEGVPIGHMSPITAANFLLAGSSLLLLLTSPAGKQRARGMAAGLATLVISVGFVIILGYLYGTPLLYGGNIIPVALTTAIVFVFLGIGLIVAAGEDYWPLNSFVGMSLRPRLMRTFFPVTISIVLIYSLFDIFLFPLTDNHALSVSLMAILSVMIVSIVVNKITQAIGGDIDRADTRRKKAEEDLIRSKEFSETVFNSMNDAISVIDVNNFRIIDANTFFLNSYGLKKEDVTGRTCYEITHKRKEPCNSPEDICPFLETLEKGKTSTAEHVHWSANGEKRHMEIATSPIFDENGKIVNVIHVARDITQRKRAEYELSESEKHYRMLFNAIDEGFCIIEVIFDENEKPIDYRFIEINPSFEKQTGLIDAKGKRMRELAPKHEEQWFEIYGKIALTGQPARFVNYAEQLHRWYDVYAFRLGQPENRQVAILFNDISEHKRAEEALKNSERSLHEAQRLARIGSWQWTLATNTVKWSEELYHINGLDPNSPAPGFEEMSSSYTPESWERLSTVVEKALQSGESYELDLDIVRPDGTIIHTSTRGEADYDASGKIVGLHGTVQDNTRRKKAEDELRKSEEKYRALINDASDAIILADDKGKLLEVNKKAEELLGFTKEELSKMNMTQLHPHEELERTINTFKEIIEKGSGSLIDAKVLRKNGRIVPVDIAGSVIQYSDKKVIQGIFRDITQRKKAEETLHENLRLEAADKAKSEFFANMSHELRTPLNASIGFSELLKMGIAGELNEKQKQYVDNIYTSNKFLLTLINDILDLSKIEAGKIELVTENISLPVTINETLTLIKEKAIKHNVLIKTEFEPGLKFIEADKQRVKQVLFNLLNNAIKFSKDEGGTITITAKKEGDMAKISVSDMGIGIKEENTGKLFQKFEQLDPGVSKKYGGTGLGLAITRQLVELHGGKIQANSRYGEGSTFTFTLPIKAKKEVINEANI
;
A
#
# COMPACT_ATOMS: atom_id res chain seq x y z
N MET A 1 -27.07 7.41 3.41
CA MET A 1 -28.06 6.79 2.49
C MET A 1 -27.43 5.49 2.03
N GLY A 2 -27.88 4.28 2.31
CA GLY A 2 -29.11 3.75 2.88
C GLY A 2 -29.17 2.31 2.33
N GLU A 3 -29.13 1.32 3.22
CA GLU A 3 -29.52 -0.08 3.02
C GLU A 3 -28.83 -0.92 1.91
N THR A 4 -28.03 -1.91 2.33
CA THR A 4 -28.32 -3.35 2.14
C THR A 4 -27.15 -4.20 2.65
N SER A 5 -27.11 -4.41 3.97
CA SER A 5 -26.44 -5.54 4.60
C SER A 5 -27.53 -6.52 5.04
N THR A 6 -27.69 -7.67 4.39
CA THR A 6 -28.32 -8.90 4.94
C THR A 6 -28.56 -9.92 3.83
N ILE A 7 -27.55 -10.75 3.51
CA ILE A 7 -27.77 -12.12 2.98
C ILE A 7 -26.64 -13.00 3.54
N LYS A 8 -26.76 -13.42 4.80
CA LYS A 8 -25.97 -14.54 5.35
C LYS A 8 -26.58 -15.22 6.58
N ASP A 9 -27.91 -15.19 6.73
CA ASP A 9 -28.63 -15.83 7.85
C ASP A 9 -29.84 -16.67 7.38
N SER A 10 -29.69 -17.44 6.30
CA SER A 10 -30.76 -18.34 5.86
C SER A 10 -30.22 -19.63 5.27
N LEU A 11 -29.58 -20.46 6.11
CA LEU A 11 -29.40 -21.91 5.89
C LEU A 11 -28.97 -22.63 7.19
N GLU A 12 -29.59 -22.30 8.31
CA GLU A 12 -29.58 -23.17 9.51
C GLU A 12 -31.00 -23.25 10.07
N ILE A 13 -31.82 -24.11 9.47
CA ILE A 13 -33.07 -24.57 10.10
C ILE A 13 -32.97 -26.09 10.25
N GLY A 14 -32.78 -26.53 11.50
CA GLY A 14 -33.70 -27.54 12.03
C GLY A 14 -33.20 -28.96 12.27
N HIS A 15 -31.99 -29.17 12.78
CA HIS A 15 -31.68 -30.39 13.52
C HIS A 15 -30.67 -30.09 14.61
N ASP A 16 -31.11 -29.79 15.83
CA ASP A 16 -30.43 -30.19 17.08
C ASP A 16 -31.22 -29.70 18.31
N GLY A 17 -31.49 -30.60 19.26
CA GLY A 17 -32.23 -30.33 20.51
C GLY A 17 -33.27 -31.38 20.91
N ARG A 18 -33.59 -32.35 20.04
CA ARG A 18 -34.50 -33.48 20.37
C ARG A 18 -33.91 -34.55 21.32
N PRO A 19 -32.61 -34.89 21.28
CA PRO A 19 -32.04 -35.97 22.12
C PRO A 19 -32.07 -35.69 23.63
N GLU A 20 -31.63 -34.49 24.05
CA GLU A 20 -31.51 -34.15 25.48
C GLU A 20 -32.86 -34.18 26.22
N VAL A 21 -33.93 -33.74 25.53
CA VAL A 21 -35.29 -33.72 26.07
C VAL A 21 -35.82 -35.13 26.31
N ILE A 22 -35.52 -36.07 25.40
CA ILE A 22 -35.96 -37.47 25.49
C ILE A 22 -35.25 -38.17 26.66
N LEU A 23 -33.95 -37.98 26.78
CA LEU A 23 -33.15 -38.59 27.84
C LEU A 23 -33.52 -38.07 29.22
N ARG A 24 -33.77 -36.75 29.35
CA ARG A 24 -34.26 -36.17 30.60
C ARG A 24 -35.60 -36.77 31.03
N ARG A 25 -36.53 -36.99 30.10
CA ARG A 25 -37.82 -37.66 30.37
C ARG A 25 -37.63 -39.10 30.81
N LEU A 26 -36.73 -39.84 30.16
CA LEU A 26 -36.45 -41.23 30.51
C LEU A 26 -35.87 -41.36 31.93
N MET A 27 -34.99 -40.44 32.33
CA MET A 27 -34.45 -40.43 33.69
C MET A 27 -35.53 -40.16 34.74
N LEU A 28 -36.47 -39.25 34.47
CA LEU A 28 -37.62 -38.99 35.34
C LEU A 28 -38.54 -40.22 35.48
N VAL A 29 -38.75 -40.96 34.39
CA VAL A 29 -39.50 -42.24 34.41
C VAL A 29 -38.80 -43.26 35.30
N CYS A 30 -37.48 -43.42 35.15
CA CYS A 30 -36.71 -44.34 35.99
C CYS A 30 -36.81 -43.97 37.47
N ILE A 31 -36.67 -42.68 37.81
CA ILE A 31 -36.84 -42.18 39.18
C ILE A 31 -38.23 -42.49 39.71
N ALA A 32 -39.28 -42.24 38.93
CA ALA A 32 -40.66 -42.48 39.35
C ALA A 32 -40.93 -43.96 39.62
N ILE A 33 -40.40 -44.86 38.79
CA ILE A 33 -40.52 -46.31 38.98
C ILE A 33 -39.76 -46.77 40.23
N THR A 34 -38.49 -46.38 40.36
CA THR A 34 -37.63 -46.75 41.50
C THR A 34 -38.23 -46.25 42.82
N ALA A 35 -38.66 -44.98 42.88
CA ALA A 35 -39.28 -44.41 44.07
C ALA A 35 -40.68 -44.98 44.34
N GLY A 36 -41.47 -45.24 43.30
CA GLY A 36 -42.83 -45.79 43.42
C GLY A 36 -42.83 -47.20 44.00
N ILE A 37 -42.05 -48.12 43.43
CA ILE A 37 -41.95 -49.51 43.92
C ILE A 37 -41.40 -49.53 45.35
N SER A 38 -40.38 -48.73 45.64
CA SER A 38 -39.80 -48.63 46.99
C SER A 38 -40.79 -48.03 48.00
N GLY A 39 -41.57 -47.02 47.60
CA GLY A 39 -42.62 -46.43 48.44
C GLY A 39 -43.74 -47.43 48.76
N ILE A 40 -44.17 -48.22 47.78
CA ILE A 40 -45.16 -49.30 47.98
C ILE A 40 -44.62 -50.33 48.98
N ALA A 41 -43.34 -50.71 48.88
CA ALA A 41 -42.71 -51.62 49.83
C ALA A 41 -42.70 -51.04 51.27
N ILE A 42 -42.37 -49.76 51.44
CA ILE A 42 -42.43 -49.08 52.75
C ILE A 42 -43.84 -49.10 53.32
N VAL A 43 -44.86 -48.81 52.51
CA VAL A 43 -46.27 -48.87 52.93
C VAL A 43 -46.65 -50.29 53.36
N GLY A 44 -46.19 -51.31 52.63
CA GLY A 44 -46.38 -52.72 53.01
C GLY A 44 -45.84 -53.05 54.39
N TRP A 45 -44.66 -52.54 54.74
CA TRP A 45 -44.09 -52.67 56.09
C TRP A 45 -44.86 -51.87 57.15
N VAL A 46 -45.22 -50.62 56.86
CA VAL A 46 -45.95 -49.75 57.81
C VAL A 46 -47.35 -50.28 58.13
N LEU A 47 -48.04 -50.85 57.14
CA LEU A 47 -49.38 -51.44 57.30
C LEU A 47 -49.34 -52.89 57.80
N ASN A 48 -48.15 -53.46 58.01
CA ASN A 48 -47.94 -54.85 58.37
C ASN A 48 -48.61 -55.84 57.39
N ARG A 49 -48.45 -55.56 56.09
CA ARG A 49 -48.99 -56.32 54.95
C ARG A 49 -47.87 -56.62 53.97
N LEU A 50 -47.04 -57.62 54.28
CA LEU A 50 -45.83 -57.96 53.51
C LEU A 50 -46.09 -58.35 52.04
N ILE A 51 -47.29 -58.83 51.70
CA ILE A 51 -47.69 -59.10 50.30
C ILE A 51 -47.59 -57.84 49.43
N ILE A 52 -47.76 -56.64 50.02
CA ILE A 52 -47.62 -55.36 49.30
C ILE A 52 -46.14 -55.07 48.98
N ALA A 53 -45.22 -55.59 49.79
CA ALA A 53 -43.78 -55.44 49.58
C ALA A 53 -43.17 -56.56 48.68
N SER A 54 -43.96 -57.57 48.31
CA SER A 54 -43.62 -58.61 47.32
C SER A 54 -44.57 -58.54 46.10
N ILE A 55 -44.31 -59.33 45.05
CA ILE A 55 -45.18 -59.40 43.85
C ILE A 55 -46.25 -60.48 43.99
N SER A 56 -45.98 -61.52 44.78
CA SER A 56 -46.88 -62.64 45.06
C SER A 56 -46.54 -63.23 46.43
N THR A 57 -47.43 -64.08 46.97
CA THR A 57 -47.24 -64.82 48.22
C THR A 57 -46.00 -65.71 48.20
N ASP A 58 -45.54 -66.12 47.02
CA ASP A 58 -44.41 -67.04 46.84
C ASP A 58 -43.05 -66.33 46.72
N TYR A 59 -43.03 -64.98 46.87
CA TYR A 59 -41.82 -64.17 46.70
C TYR A 59 -41.45 -63.43 47.98
N ILE A 60 -40.15 -63.35 48.25
CA ILE A 60 -39.62 -62.60 49.40
C ILE A 60 -39.90 -61.10 49.20
N PRO A 61 -40.46 -60.41 50.22
CA PRO A 61 -40.70 -58.98 50.14
C PRO A 61 -39.40 -58.17 50.21
N MET A 62 -39.40 -56.98 49.60
CA MET A 62 -38.29 -56.04 49.71
C MET A 62 -38.08 -55.62 51.17
N ALA A 63 -36.84 -55.67 51.66
CA ALA A 63 -36.49 -55.20 52.99
C ALA A 63 -36.73 -53.68 53.13
N LEU A 64 -37.10 -53.24 54.33
CA LEU A 64 -37.37 -51.82 54.61
C LEU A 64 -36.12 -50.94 54.42
N SER A 65 -34.96 -51.44 54.83
CA SER A 65 -33.66 -50.79 54.63
C SER A 65 -33.34 -50.59 53.14
N THR A 66 -33.57 -51.62 52.33
CA THR A 66 -33.44 -51.59 50.86
C THR A 66 -34.34 -50.53 50.23
N ALA A 67 -35.62 -50.48 50.63
CA ALA A 67 -36.57 -49.51 50.11
C ALA A 67 -36.17 -48.06 50.44
N LEU A 68 -35.71 -47.81 51.67
CA LEU A 68 -35.22 -46.49 52.09
C LEU A 68 -33.98 -46.04 51.29
N MET A 69 -33.02 -46.95 51.05
CA MET A 69 -31.84 -46.64 50.25
C MET A 69 -32.19 -46.28 48.80
N PHE A 70 -33.14 -46.99 48.19
CA PHE A 70 -33.63 -46.63 46.86
C PHE A 70 -34.27 -45.25 46.81
N ILE A 71 -35.06 -44.86 47.82
CA ILE A 71 -35.63 -43.51 47.92
C ILE A 71 -34.52 -42.44 47.97
N ILE A 72 -33.46 -42.69 48.76
CA ILE A 72 -32.32 -41.76 48.86
C ILE A 72 -31.60 -41.63 47.52
N LEU A 73 -31.31 -42.74 46.83
CA LEU A 73 -30.64 -42.71 45.52
C LEU A 73 -31.52 -42.08 44.43
N SER A 74 -32.82 -42.36 44.42
CA SER A 74 -33.80 -41.69 43.54
C SER A 74 -33.85 -40.19 43.77
N GLY A 75 -33.81 -39.74 45.03
CA GLY A 75 -33.72 -38.33 45.40
C GLY A 75 -32.43 -37.69 44.89
N GLY A 76 -31.29 -38.35 45.11
CA GLY A 76 -29.99 -37.89 44.60
C GLY A 76 -29.95 -37.76 43.07
N LEU A 77 -30.54 -38.72 42.35
CA LEU A 77 -30.65 -38.68 40.89
C LEU A 77 -31.60 -37.56 40.42
N LEU A 78 -32.71 -37.33 41.12
CA LEU A 78 -33.63 -36.21 40.83
C LEU A 78 -32.97 -34.85 41.00
N PHE A 79 -32.10 -34.69 42.01
CA PHE A 79 -31.33 -33.45 42.21
C PHE A 79 -30.32 -33.22 41.10
N HIS A 80 -29.71 -34.28 40.56
CA HIS A 80 -28.82 -34.18 39.40
C HIS A 80 -29.53 -33.62 38.16
N ILE A 81 -30.82 -33.93 37.96
CA ILE A 81 -31.63 -33.41 36.82
C ILE A 81 -32.01 -31.93 36.98
N ARG A 82 -32.16 -31.45 38.21
CA ARG A 82 -32.63 -30.09 38.53
C ARG A 82 -31.48 -29.08 38.67
N GLN A 83 -30.49 -29.12 37.78
CA GLN A 83 -29.48 -28.06 37.72
C GLN A 83 -30.08 -26.75 37.15
N PRO A 84 -29.71 -25.58 37.71
CA PRO A 84 -28.76 -25.37 38.79
C PRO A 84 -29.38 -25.53 40.19
N ALA A 85 -28.82 -26.43 41.02
CA ALA A 85 -29.17 -26.56 42.44
C ALA A 85 -28.14 -25.83 43.33
N SER A 86 -28.60 -25.24 44.43
CA SER A 86 -27.73 -24.54 45.39
C SER A 86 -26.68 -25.49 45.99
N PHE A 87 -25.55 -24.93 46.45
CA PHE A 87 -24.46 -25.70 47.03
C PHE A 87 -24.92 -26.60 48.18
N HIS A 88 -25.76 -26.08 49.09
CA HIS A 88 -26.30 -26.82 50.22
C HIS A 88 -27.16 -28.02 49.79
N VAL A 89 -27.94 -27.89 48.71
CA VAL A 89 -28.78 -28.98 48.20
C VAL A 89 -27.93 -30.10 47.57
N ARG A 90 -26.87 -29.75 46.84
CA ARG A 90 -25.92 -30.74 46.30
C ARG A 90 -25.13 -31.44 47.41
N MET A 91 -24.71 -30.70 48.43
CA MET A 91 -24.05 -31.25 49.60
C MET A 91 -24.97 -32.24 50.36
N LEU A 92 -26.24 -31.86 50.57
CA LEU A 92 -27.22 -32.71 51.25
C LEU A 92 -27.52 -34.01 50.47
N ALA A 93 -27.67 -33.91 49.15
CA ALA A 93 -27.80 -35.09 48.28
C ALA A 93 -26.55 -35.99 48.34
N GLY A 94 -25.35 -35.39 48.32
CA GLY A 94 -24.09 -36.12 48.46
C GLY A 94 -23.94 -36.84 49.80
N VAL A 95 -24.35 -36.21 50.91
CA VAL A 95 -24.36 -36.82 52.25
C VAL A 95 -25.30 -38.02 52.30
N GLY A 96 -26.50 -37.92 51.71
CA GLY A 96 -27.45 -39.04 51.61
C GLY A 96 -26.87 -40.22 50.83
N VAL A 97 -26.26 -39.96 49.67
CA VAL A 97 -25.61 -41.00 48.86
C VAL A 97 -24.42 -41.63 49.61
N PHE A 98 -23.63 -40.83 50.33
CA PHE A 98 -22.53 -41.34 51.16
C PHE A 98 -23.02 -42.25 52.30
N LEU A 99 -24.14 -41.90 52.96
CA LEU A 99 -24.78 -42.76 53.96
C LEU A 99 -25.21 -44.11 53.38
N VAL A 100 -25.77 -44.13 52.16
CA VAL A 100 -26.10 -45.39 51.46
C VAL A 100 -24.84 -46.24 51.27
N ILE A 101 -23.75 -45.66 50.75
CA ILE A 101 -22.47 -46.37 50.58
C ILE A 101 -21.96 -46.91 51.91
N LEU A 102 -21.96 -46.09 52.97
CA LEU A 102 -21.44 -46.48 54.28
C LEU A 102 -22.24 -47.64 54.89
N ILE A 103 -23.58 -47.56 54.88
CA ILE A 103 -24.43 -48.62 55.43
C ILE A 103 -24.28 -49.89 54.59
N SER A 104 -24.26 -49.77 53.25
CA SER A 104 -24.01 -50.93 52.37
C SER A 104 -22.64 -51.57 52.60
N LEU A 105 -21.60 -50.77 52.89
CA LEU A 105 -20.28 -51.26 53.23
C LEU A 105 -20.29 -52.04 54.55
N ILE A 106 -20.96 -51.50 55.56
CA ILE A 106 -21.09 -52.14 56.88
C ILE A 106 -21.82 -53.48 56.74
N ILE A 107 -22.97 -53.52 56.07
CA ILE A 107 -23.73 -54.77 55.82
C ILE A 107 -22.88 -55.79 55.03
N SER A 108 -22.11 -55.33 54.05
CA SER A 108 -21.19 -56.23 53.31
C SER A 108 -20.10 -56.80 54.23
N ILE A 109 -19.52 -55.97 55.11
CA ILE A 109 -18.48 -56.40 56.07
C ILE A 109 -19.06 -57.36 57.11
N GLU A 110 -20.24 -57.09 57.66
CA GLU A 110 -20.93 -57.98 58.60
C GLU A 110 -21.09 -59.38 58.02
N PHE A 111 -21.50 -59.46 56.76
CA PHE A 111 -21.62 -60.73 56.07
C PHE A 111 -20.28 -61.47 55.93
N PHE A 112 -19.21 -60.79 55.52
CA PHE A 112 -17.89 -61.43 55.34
C PHE A 112 -17.18 -61.75 56.66
N THR A 113 -17.45 -61.01 57.73
CA THR A 113 -16.78 -61.17 59.03
C THR A 113 -17.57 -61.98 60.05
N GLY A 114 -18.87 -62.17 59.82
CA GLY A 114 -19.79 -62.80 60.77
C GLY A 114 -20.11 -61.94 62.00
N MET A 115 -19.66 -60.68 62.05
CA MET A 115 -19.98 -59.75 63.13
C MET A 115 -21.42 -59.27 62.99
N THR A 116 -22.24 -59.42 64.03
CA THR A 116 -23.62 -58.93 64.03
C THR A 116 -23.67 -57.51 64.58
N SER A 117 -23.98 -56.52 63.75
CA SER A 117 -24.40 -55.21 64.23
C SER A 117 -25.92 -55.14 64.14
N ASP A 118 -26.58 -54.72 65.21
CA ASP A 118 -28.05 -54.63 65.26
C ASP A 118 -28.61 -53.43 64.44
N ILE A 119 -27.88 -52.92 63.43
CA ILE A 119 -28.25 -51.71 62.66
C ILE A 119 -29.61 -51.85 61.98
N GLU A 120 -29.93 -53.01 61.39
CA GLU A 120 -31.25 -53.21 60.77
C GLU A 120 -32.38 -53.47 61.79
N ARG A 121 -32.07 -53.91 63.03
CA ARG A 121 -33.07 -54.05 64.10
C ARG A 121 -33.59 -52.72 64.62
N LEU A 122 -32.87 -51.62 64.42
CA LEU A 122 -33.37 -50.26 64.69
C LEU A 122 -34.56 -49.89 63.79
N LEU A 123 -34.65 -50.48 62.60
CA LEU A 123 -35.72 -50.20 61.63
C LEU A 123 -36.88 -51.21 61.73
N ILE A 124 -36.62 -52.43 62.19
CA ILE A 124 -37.63 -53.50 62.29
C ILE A 124 -37.62 -54.09 63.70
N SER A 125 -38.68 -53.83 64.45
CA SER A 125 -38.80 -54.26 65.85
C SER A 125 -39.19 -55.74 66.03
N ARG A 126 -39.50 -56.48 64.95
CA ARG A 126 -39.87 -57.90 64.97
C ARG A 126 -39.24 -58.67 63.79
N PRO A 127 -38.30 -59.61 64.02
CA PRO A 127 -37.78 -60.45 62.96
C PRO A 127 -38.83 -61.48 62.52
N GLU A 128 -39.30 -61.41 61.27
CA GLU A 128 -40.18 -62.40 60.65
C GLU A 128 -39.39 -63.36 59.76
N LYS A 129 -39.84 -64.61 59.63
CA LYS A 129 -39.21 -65.63 58.78
C LYS A 129 -40.19 -66.12 57.71
N PHE A 130 -39.74 -66.21 56.45
CA PHE A 130 -40.46 -66.82 55.33
C PHE A 130 -39.73 -68.09 54.95
N GLU A 131 -40.39 -69.25 55.07
CA GLU A 131 -39.78 -70.56 54.74
C GLU A 131 -38.38 -70.79 55.38
N GLY A 132 -38.16 -70.29 56.60
CA GLY A 132 -36.88 -70.41 57.32
C GLY A 132 -35.86 -69.30 57.04
N VAL A 133 -36.07 -68.45 56.04
CA VAL A 133 -35.23 -67.30 55.69
C VAL A 133 -35.63 -66.07 56.51
N PRO A 134 -34.69 -65.35 57.15
CA PRO A 134 -34.99 -64.11 57.85
C PRO A 134 -35.39 -63.02 56.84
N ILE A 135 -36.64 -62.55 56.93
CA ILE A 135 -37.18 -61.47 56.10
C ILE A 135 -36.94 -60.13 56.80
N GLY A 136 -36.75 -59.07 56.01
CA GLY A 136 -36.58 -57.71 56.52
C GLY A 136 -35.12 -57.27 56.62
N HIS A 137 -34.19 -58.20 56.41
CA HIS A 137 -32.77 -57.91 56.31
C HIS A 137 -32.33 -57.74 54.85
N MET A 138 -31.39 -56.83 54.61
CA MET A 138 -30.82 -56.63 53.29
C MET A 138 -29.91 -57.80 52.90
N SER A 139 -30.08 -58.32 51.68
CA SER A 139 -29.15 -59.31 51.14
C SER A 139 -27.75 -58.70 50.94
N PRO A 140 -26.66 -59.44 51.22
CA PRO A 140 -25.29 -58.98 50.95
C PRO A 140 -25.06 -58.58 49.50
N ILE A 141 -25.74 -59.25 48.55
CA ILE A 141 -25.69 -58.93 47.13
C ILE A 141 -26.38 -57.59 46.85
N THR A 142 -27.48 -57.31 47.55
CA THR A 142 -28.17 -56.01 47.49
C THR A 142 -27.28 -54.90 48.04
N ALA A 143 -26.58 -55.13 49.16
CA ALA A 143 -25.63 -54.18 49.73
C ALA A 143 -24.46 -53.91 48.76
N ALA A 144 -23.84 -54.96 48.19
CA ALA A 144 -22.80 -54.81 47.18
C ALA A 144 -23.29 -54.00 45.95
N ASN A 145 -24.53 -54.22 45.52
CA ASN A 145 -25.09 -53.49 44.38
C ASN A 145 -25.38 -52.01 44.71
N PHE A 146 -25.78 -51.71 45.95
CA PHE A 146 -25.89 -50.33 46.43
C PHE A 146 -24.54 -49.61 46.55
N LEU A 147 -23.45 -50.32 46.88
CA LEU A 147 -22.10 -49.73 46.83
C LEU A 147 -21.75 -49.25 45.42
N LEU A 148 -22.06 -50.06 44.40
CA LEU A 148 -21.85 -49.70 43.00
C LEU A 148 -22.73 -48.53 42.57
N ALA A 149 -24.03 -48.58 42.87
CA ALA A 149 -24.99 -47.54 42.51
C ALA A 149 -24.70 -46.21 43.21
N GLY A 150 -24.39 -46.25 44.51
CA GLY A 150 -24.03 -45.08 45.31
C GLY A 150 -22.71 -44.46 44.85
N SER A 151 -21.69 -45.27 44.57
CA SER A 151 -20.41 -44.77 44.05
C SER A 151 -20.55 -44.14 42.67
N SER A 152 -21.39 -44.72 41.79
CA SER A 152 -21.74 -44.14 40.49
C SER A 152 -22.37 -42.76 40.66
N LEU A 153 -23.41 -42.64 41.49
CA LEU A 153 -24.11 -41.38 41.71
C LEU A 153 -23.22 -40.32 42.39
N LEU A 154 -22.39 -40.73 43.35
CA LEU A 154 -21.46 -39.82 44.03
C LEU A 154 -20.43 -39.23 43.05
N LEU A 155 -19.90 -40.03 42.13
CA LEU A 155 -19.03 -39.55 41.05
C LEU A 155 -19.74 -38.53 40.16
N LEU A 156 -21.03 -38.74 39.85
CA LEU A 156 -21.82 -37.82 39.04
C LEU A 156 -22.11 -36.50 39.76
N LEU A 157 -22.41 -36.55 41.06
CA LEU A 157 -22.70 -35.37 41.88
C LEU A 157 -21.46 -34.51 42.18
N THR A 158 -20.27 -35.13 42.24
CA THR A 158 -19.00 -34.47 42.62
C THR A 158 -18.15 -34.02 41.42
N SER A 159 -18.43 -34.52 40.21
CA SER A 159 -17.62 -34.22 39.02
C SER A 159 -18.12 -33.01 38.23
N PRO A 160 -17.24 -32.06 37.83
CA PRO A 160 -17.60 -30.97 36.92
C PRO A 160 -18.06 -31.47 35.55
N ALA A 161 -18.95 -30.73 34.90
CA ALA A 161 -19.60 -31.11 33.64
C ALA A 161 -18.66 -31.35 32.44
N GLY A 162 -17.35 -31.13 32.57
CA GLY A 162 -16.34 -31.39 31.53
C GLY A 162 -15.41 -32.59 31.78
N LYS A 163 -15.46 -33.27 32.95
CA LYS A 163 -14.55 -34.40 33.23
C LYS A 163 -15.07 -35.71 32.64
N GLN A 164 -14.82 -35.95 31.35
CA GLN A 164 -15.20 -37.17 30.62
C GLN A 164 -14.77 -38.47 31.33
N ARG A 165 -13.60 -38.49 31.99
CA ARG A 165 -13.10 -39.69 32.68
C ARG A 165 -13.97 -40.12 33.86
N ALA A 166 -14.48 -39.18 34.66
CA ALA A 166 -15.29 -39.49 35.84
C ALA A 166 -16.71 -39.94 35.45
N ARG A 167 -17.29 -39.31 34.42
CA ARG A 167 -18.58 -39.72 33.84
C ARG A 167 -18.53 -41.11 33.22
N GLY A 168 -17.44 -41.43 32.49
CA GLY A 168 -17.21 -42.77 31.98
C GLY A 168 -17.09 -43.85 33.08
N MET A 169 -16.42 -43.54 34.20
CA MET A 169 -16.35 -44.44 35.35
C MET A 169 -17.72 -44.64 36.01
N ALA A 170 -18.49 -43.56 36.19
CA ALA A 170 -19.84 -43.64 36.74
C ALA A 170 -20.78 -44.50 35.88
N ALA A 171 -20.74 -44.32 34.55
CA ALA A 171 -21.49 -45.16 33.61
C ALA A 171 -21.07 -46.63 33.68
N GLY A 172 -19.76 -46.91 33.81
CA GLY A 172 -19.26 -48.28 33.98
C GLY A 172 -19.80 -48.96 35.24
N LEU A 173 -19.82 -48.25 36.38
CA LEU A 173 -20.40 -48.75 37.64
C LEU A 173 -21.92 -48.98 37.51
N ALA A 174 -22.63 -48.07 36.83
CA ALA A 174 -24.07 -48.20 36.62
C ALA A 174 -24.43 -49.39 35.70
N THR A 175 -23.60 -49.69 34.69
CA THR A 175 -23.76 -50.90 33.87
C THR A 175 -23.63 -52.17 34.70
N LEU A 176 -22.68 -52.23 35.66
CA LEU A 176 -22.58 -53.36 36.58
C LEU A 176 -23.84 -53.52 37.44
N VAL A 177 -24.45 -52.41 37.89
CA VAL A 177 -25.71 -52.43 38.65
C VAL A 177 -26.85 -53.06 37.85
N ILE A 178 -26.96 -52.72 36.56
CA ILE A 178 -27.95 -53.32 35.64
C ILE A 178 -27.68 -54.82 35.47
N SER A 179 -26.43 -55.19 35.22
CA SER A 179 -26.04 -56.59 34.99
C SER A 179 -26.37 -57.48 36.19
N VAL A 180 -26.05 -57.03 37.42
CA VAL A 180 -26.39 -57.77 38.65
C VAL A 180 -27.92 -57.92 38.79
N GLY A 181 -28.68 -56.86 38.53
CA GLY A 181 -30.15 -56.91 38.56
C GLY A 181 -30.73 -57.89 37.53
N PHE A 182 -30.20 -57.91 36.31
CA PHE A 182 -30.68 -58.79 35.24
C PHE A 182 -30.38 -60.27 35.53
N VAL A 183 -29.20 -60.57 36.09
CA VAL A 183 -28.85 -61.94 36.53
C VAL A 183 -29.84 -62.45 37.57
N ILE A 184 -30.22 -61.61 38.55
CA ILE A 184 -31.20 -61.99 39.58
C ILE A 184 -32.59 -62.23 38.95
N ILE A 185 -33.03 -61.35 38.04
CA ILE A 185 -34.31 -61.51 37.33
C ILE A 185 -34.34 -62.81 36.50
N LEU A 186 -33.24 -63.14 35.81
CA LEU A 186 -33.12 -64.40 35.08
C LEU A 186 -33.22 -65.60 36.02
N GLY A 187 -32.60 -65.55 37.19
CA GLY A 187 -32.74 -66.59 38.21
C GLY A 187 -34.19 -66.87 38.59
N TYR A 188 -34.97 -65.81 38.82
CA TYR A 188 -36.41 -65.93 39.05
C TYR A 188 -37.17 -66.49 37.84
N LEU A 189 -36.82 -66.11 36.61
CA LEU A 189 -37.46 -66.60 35.38
C LEU A 189 -37.19 -68.11 35.13
N TYR A 190 -36.00 -68.59 35.47
CA TYR A 190 -35.62 -70.00 35.32
C TYR A 190 -36.06 -70.88 36.50
N GLY A 191 -36.90 -70.36 37.41
CA GLY A 191 -37.38 -71.13 38.55
C GLY A 191 -36.28 -71.48 39.56
N THR A 192 -35.17 -70.73 39.54
CA THR A 192 -34.07 -70.84 40.51
C THR A 192 -33.93 -69.53 41.29
N PRO A 193 -35.00 -69.06 41.97
CA PRO A 193 -34.96 -67.82 42.76
C PRO A 193 -33.94 -67.89 43.91
N LEU A 194 -33.51 -69.11 44.27
CA LEU A 194 -32.48 -69.48 45.22
C LEU A 194 -31.13 -69.82 44.56
N LEU A 195 -30.76 -69.20 43.44
CA LEU A 195 -29.41 -69.29 42.82
C LEU A 195 -28.24 -68.90 43.76
N TYR A 196 -28.53 -68.59 45.03
CA TYR A 196 -27.63 -68.30 46.14
C TYR A 196 -27.99 -69.14 47.38
N GLY A 197 -28.34 -70.42 47.19
CA GLY A 197 -28.67 -71.36 48.27
C GLY A 197 -27.53 -71.49 49.30
N GLY A 198 -27.90 -71.55 50.58
CA GLY A 198 -27.01 -71.54 51.74
C GLY A 198 -27.56 -70.63 52.86
N ASN A 199 -26.71 -70.15 53.76
CA ASN A 199 -27.06 -69.18 54.83
C ASN A 199 -27.28 -67.73 54.32
N ILE A 200 -27.45 -67.52 53.00
CA ILE A 200 -27.49 -66.19 52.37
C ILE A 200 -28.94 -65.74 52.18
N ILE A 201 -29.25 -64.50 52.59
CA ILE A 201 -30.56 -63.89 52.36
C ILE A 201 -30.76 -63.63 50.85
N PRO A 202 -31.82 -64.16 50.22
CA PRO A 202 -32.07 -63.96 48.80
C PRO A 202 -32.48 -62.51 48.49
N VAL A 203 -32.16 -62.06 47.28
CA VAL A 203 -32.57 -60.72 46.80
C VAL A 203 -34.01 -60.78 46.31
N ALA A 204 -34.90 -59.93 46.83
CA ALA A 204 -36.28 -59.85 46.35
C ALA A 204 -36.36 -59.48 44.86
N LEU A 205 -37.28 -60.09 44.11
CA LEU A 205 -37.49 -59.79 42.68
C LEU A 205 -37.76 -58.30 42.43
N THR A 206 -38.55 -57.66 43.29
CA THR A 206 -38.81 -56.20 43.25
C THR A 206 -37.52 -55.39 43.40
N THR A 207 -36.58 -55.83 44.23
CA THR A 207 -35.27 -55.18 44.42
C THR A 207 -34.43 -55.25 43.15
N ALA A 208 -34.41 -56.41 42.49
CA ALA A 208 -33.67 -56.59 41.23
C ALA A 208 -34.22 -55.71 40.11
N ILE A 209 -35.55 -55.64 39.96
CA ILE A 209 -36.22 -54.76 38.98
C ILE A 209 -35.86 -53.29 39.24
N VAL A 210 -35.91 -52.87 40.50
CA VAL A 210 -35.62 -51.48 40.89
C VAL A 210 -34.16 -51.09 40.61
N PHE A 211 -33.20 -52.00 40.79
CA PHE A 211 -31.80 -51.77 40.41
C PHE A 211 -31.60 -51.59 38.91
N VAL A 212 -32.32 -52.33 38.07
CA VAL A 212 -32.24 -52.18 36.61
C VAL A 212 -32.67 -50.76 36.20
N PHE A 213 -33.82 -50.29 36.70
CA PHE A 213 -34.29 -48.93 36.40
C PHE A 213 -33.36 -47.85 36.98
N LEU A 214 -32.86 -48.04 38.21
CA LEU A 214 -31.90 -47.12 38.81
C LEU A 214 -30.61 -47.03 37.99
N GLY A 215 -30.07 -48.19 37.56
CA GLY A 215 -28.88 -48.26 36.71
C GLY A 215 -29.07 -47.57 35.37
N ILE A 216 -30.23 -47.75 34.71
CA ILE A 216 -30.57 -47.01 33.48
C ILE A 216 -30.55 -45.51 33.75
N GLY A 217 -31.21 -45.05 34.83
CA GLY A 217 -31.21 -43.64 35.22
C GLY A 217 -29.81 -43.07 35.48
N LEU A 218 -28.92 -43.82 36.12
CA LEU A 218 -27.53 -43.44 36.37
C LEU A 218 -26.71 -43.32 35.08
N ILE A 219 -26.93 -44.21 34.10
CA ILE A 219 -26.24 -44.10 32.80
C ILE A 219 -26.73 -42.88 32.02
N VAL A 220 -28.04 -42.61 32.00
CA VAL A 220 -28.56 -41.37 31.40
C VAL A 220 -27.92 -40.14 32.05
N ALA A 221 -27.74 -40.18 33.38
CA ALA A 221 -27.16 -39.07 34.14
C ALA A 221 -25.67 -38.83 33.86
N ALA A 222 -24.96 -39.83 33.30
CA ALA A 222 -23.57 -39.69 32.87
C ALA A 222 -23.42 -38.92 31.55
N GLY A 223 -24.46 -38.88 30.70
CA GLY A 223 -24.52 -38.10 29.46
C GLY A 223 -24.83 -38.93 28.20
N GLU A 224 -25.15 -38.23 27.11
CA GLU A 224 -25.57 -38.83 25.83
C GLU A 224 -24.55 -39.81 25.23
N ASP A 225 -23.26 -39.49 25.32
CA ASP A 225 -22.17 -40.32 24.81
C ASP A 225 -22.03 -41.67 25.54
N TYR A 226 -22.61 -41.78 26.74
CA TYR A 226 -22.52 -42.96 27.60
C TYR A 226 -23.80 -43.81 27.56
N TRP A 227 -24.78 -43.44 26.73
CA TRP A 227 -26.01 -44.18 26.56
C TRP A 227 -25.70 -45.65 26.16
N PRO A 228 -26.33 -46.67 26.78
CA PRO A 228 -26.02 -48.06 26.49
C PRO A 228 -26.21 -48.35 25.00
N LEU A 229 -27.26 -47.78 24.39
CA LEU A 229 -27.51 -47.97 22.96
C LEU A 229 -26.53 -47.21 22.06
N ASN A 230 -25.88 -46.10 22.45
CA ASN A 230 -24.85 -45.48 21.61
C ASN A 230 -23.61 -46.39 21.46
N SER A 231 -23.38 -47.28 22.42
CA SER A 231 -22.38 -48.34 22.32
C SER A 231 -22.79 -49.48 21.37
N PHE A 232 -24.04 -49.54 20.91
CA PHE A 232 -24.55 -50.56 19.96
C PHE A 232 -25.11 -49.97 18.66
N VAL A 233 -25.49 -48.69 18.65
CA VAL A 233 -26.19 -47.99 17.58
C VAL A 233 -25.29 -46.87 17.09
N GLY A 234 -24.53 -47.20 16.04
CA GLY A 234 -23.62 -46.29 15.38
C GLY A 234 -22.94 -47.00 14.21
N MET A 235 -22.57 -46.25 13.18
CA MET A 235 -21.82 -46.79 12.03
C MET A 235 -20.31 -46.85 12.27
N SER A 236 -19.83 -46.28 13.37
CA SER A 236 -18.42 -46.36 13.76
C SER A 236 -18.02 -47.79 14.17
N LEU A 237 -16.71 -48.07 14.12
CA LEU A 237 -16.17 -49.42 14.35
C LEU A 237 -16.47 -49.93 15.77
N ARG A 238 -16.46 -49.04 16.76
CA ARG A 238 -16.68 -49.35 18.18
C ARG A 238 -18.09 -49.93 18.46
N PRO A 239 -19.19 -49.31 17.98
CA PRO A 239 -20.54 -49.89 18.04
C PRO A 239 -20.75 -51.16 17.21
N ARG A 240 -20.01 -51.35 16.11
CA ARG A 240 -20.04 -52.63 15.36
C ARG A 240 -19.42 -53.76 16.18
N LEU A 241 -18.22 -53.55 16.72
CA LEU A 241 -17.52 -54.56 17.51
C LEU A 241 -18.31 -54.93 18.77
N MET A 242 -18.89 -53.96 19.48
CA MET A 242 -19.72 -54.25 20.66
C MET A 242 -20.96 -55.10 20.34
N ARG A 243 -21.64 -54.87 19.20
CA ARG A 243 -22.76 -55.72 18.75
C ARG A 243 -22.35 -57.16 18.46
N THR A 244 -21.13 -57.37 17.97
CA THR A 244 -20.61 -58.69 17.63
C THR A 244 -20.13 -59.45 18.86
N PHE A 245 -19.39 -58.79 19.77
CA PHE A 245 -18.72 -59.48 20.88
C PHE A 245 -19.54 -59.58 22.16
N PHE A 246 -20.45 -58.64 22.43
CA PHE A 246 -21.19 -58.60 23.69
C PHE A 246 -22.23 -59.74 23.84
N PRO A 247 -23.03 -60.08 22.80
CA PRO A 247 -23.94 -61.23 22.88
C PRO A 247 -23.16 -62.56 23.04
N VAL A 248 -22.04 -62.70 22.33
CA VAL A 248 -21.15 -63.88 22.42
C VAL A 248 -20.57 -64.03 23.83
N THR A 249 -20.15 -62.92 24.44
CA THR A 249 -19.63 -62.90 25.81
C THR A 249 -20.69 -63.33 26.83
N ILE A 250 -21.90 -62.76 26.75
CA ILE A 250 -23.02 -63.13 27.63
C ILE A 250 -23.38 -64.61 27.44
N SER A 251 -23.35 -65.09 26.19
CA SER A 251 -23.66 -66.49 25.86
C SER A 251 -22.59 -67.44 26.41
N ILE A 252 -21.31 -67.11 26.31
CA ILE A 252 -20.21 -67.92 26.88
C ILE A 252 -20.33 -68.00 28.40
N VAL A 253 -20.62 -66.89 29.09
CA VAL A 253 -20.78 -66.89 30.55
C VAL A 253 -22.01 -67.67 30.99
N LEU A 254 -23.13 -67.54 30.27
CA LEU A 254 -24.36 -68.32 30.55
C LEU A 254 -24.15 -69.81 30.29
N ILE A 255 -23.49 -70.17 29.18
CA ILE A 255 -23.18 -71.56 28.82
C ILE A 255 -22.19 -72.18 29.83
N TYR A 256 -21.15 -71.44 30.21
CA TYR A 256 -20.19 -71.90 31.22
C TYR A 256 -20.84 -72.09 32.59
N SER A 257 -21.69 -71.15 33.02
CA SER A 257 -22.44 -71.26 34.26
C SER A 257 -23.44 -72.43 34.24
N LEU A 258 -24.06 -72.71 33.08
CA LEU A 258 -24.88 -73.91 32.91
C LEU A 258 -24.04 -75.19 33.01
N PHE A 259 -22.85 -75.21 32.43
CA PHE A 259 -21.96 -76.37 32.44
C PHE A 259 -21.40 -76.68 33.84
N ASP A 260 -21.07 -75.65 34.62
CA ASP A 260 -20.50 -75.81 35.97
C ASP A 260 -21.52 -76.40 36.96
N ILE A 261 -22.81 -76.05 36.81
CA ILE A 261 -23.93 -76.66 37.56
C ILE A 261 -24.05 -78.17 37.29
N PHE A 262 -23.68 -78.64 36.09
CA PHE A 262 -23.87 -80.03 35.68
C PHE A 262 -22.64 -80.94 35.86
N LEU A 263 -21.41 -80.41 35.90
CA LEU A 263 -20.17 -81.21 35.79
C LEU A 263 -19.29 -81.28 37.04
N PHE A 264 -19.31 -80.29 37.95
CA PHE A 264 -18.39 -80.27 39.11
C PHE A 264 -19.05 -79.81 40.41
N PRO A 265 -19.50 -80.73 41.29
CA PRO A 265 -20.00 -80.38 42.61
C PRO A 265 -18.83 -80.17 43.60
N LEU A 266 -18.08 -79.08 43.47
CA LEU A 266 -17.06 -78.67 44.44
C LEU A 266 -17.60 -77.57 45.39
N THR A 267 -17.86 -77.97 46.65
CA THR A 267 -18.12 -77.19 47.89
C THR A 267 -19.58 -76.85 48.27
N ASP A 268 -19.86 -76.86 49.58
CA ASP A 268 -21.19 -76.64 50.21
C ASP A 268 -21.86 -75.27 49.92
N ASN A 269 -21.18 -74.34 49.25
CA ASN A 269 -21.72 -73.04 48.83
C ASN A 269 -21.57 -72.80 47.32
N HIS A 270 -22.00 -73.80 46.53
CA HIS A 270 -22.04 -73.81 45.07
C HIS A 270 -22.55 -72.53 44.41
N ALA A 271 -23.53 -71.93 45.05
CA ALA A 271 -24.27 -70.80 44.54
C ALA A 271 -23.41 -69.50 44.53
N LEU A 272 -22.48 -69.40 45.50
CA LEU A 272 -21.60 -68.25 45.67
C LEU A 272 -20.42 -68.30 44.68
N SER A 273 -19.81 -69.47 44.47
CA SER A 273 -18.66 -69.64 43.58
C SER A 273 -19.03 -69.40 42.11
N VAL A 274 -20.16 -69.95 41.67
CA VAL A 274 -20.69 -69.76 40.30
C VAL A 274 -20.98 -68.28 40.04
N SER A 275 -21.59 -67.59 41.00
CA SER A 275 -21.93 -66.18 40.87
C SER A 275 -20.70 -65.28 40.87
N LEU A 276 -19.70 -65.57 41.72
CA LEU A 276 -18.44 -64.84 41.75
C LEU A 276 -17.66 -65.03 40.43
N MET A 277 -17.63 -66.25 39.89
CA MET A 277 -17.01 -66.58 38.61
C MET A 277 -17.71 -65.90 37.43
N ALA A 278 -19.06 -65.86 37.42
CA ALA A 278 -19.81 -65.16 36.39
C ALA A 278 -19.52 -63.65 36.39
N ILE A 279 -19.47 -63.03 37.57
CA ILE A 279 -19.11 -61.60 37.72
C ILE A 279 -17.67 -61.34 37.27
N LEU A 280 -16.70 -62.16 37.71
CA LEU A 280 -15.30 -62.06 37.30
C LEU A 280 -15.13 -62.23 35.79
N SER A 281 -15.84 -63.18 35.19
CA SER A 281 -15.78 -63.45 33.74
C SER A 281 -16.32 -62.28 32.93
N VAL A 282 -17.48 -61.73 33.31
CA VAL A 282 -18.03 -60.52 32.66
C VAL A 282 -17.09 -59.33 32.81
N MET A 283 -16.46 -59.18 33.98
CA MET A 283 -15.54 -58.08 34.26
C MET A 283 -14.25 -58.18 33.45
N ILE A 284 -13.62 -59.37 33.40
CA ILE A 284 -12.39 -59.63 32.65
C ILE A 284 -12.64 -59.45 31.15
N VAL A 285 -13.72 -60.02 30.62
CA VAL A 285 -14.01 -59.92 29.18
C VAL A 285 -14.34 -58.48 28.79
N SER A 286 -15.08 -57.73 29.62
CA SER A 286 -15.32 -56.30 29.38
C SER A 286 -14.03 -55.47 29.34
N ILE A 287 -13.06 -55.78 30.21
CA ILE A 287 -11.74 -55.12 30.22
C ILE A 287 -10.95 -55.47 28.95
N VAL A 288 -10.96 -56.74 28.53
CA VAL A 288 -10.26 -57.22 27.34
C VAL A 288 -10.85 -56.60 26.06
N VAL A 289 -12.17 -56.61 25.92
CA VAL A 289 -12.87 -55.99 24.78
C VAL A 289 -12.58 -54.49 24.74
N ASN A 290 -12.58 -53.80 25.88
CA ASN A 290 -12.25 -52.36 25.94
C ASN A 290 -10.79 -52.08 25.53
N LYS A 291 -9.82 -52.91 25.95
CA LYS A 291 -8.41 -52.79 25.53
C LYS A 291 -8.22 -53.07 24.03
N ILE A 292 -8.87 -54.10 23.49
CA ILE A 292 -8.80 -54.43 22.06
C ILE A 292 -9.44 -53.31 21.23
N THR A 293 -10.56 -52.76 21.68
CA THR A 293 -11.23 -51.62 21.04
C THR A 293 -10.35 -50.36 21.03
N GLN A 294 -9.59 -50.10 22.11
CA GLN A 294 -8.63 -48.99 22.15
C GLN A 294 -7.41 -49.19 21.23
N ALA A 295 -6.90 -50.43 21.14
CA ALA A 295 -5.77 -50.76 20.29
C ALA A 295 -6.11 -50.67 18.79
N ILE A 296 -7.24 -51.26 18.38
CA ILE A 296 -7.69 -51.27 16.98
C ILE A 296 -8.26 -49.92 16.55
N GLY A 297 -8.93 -49.20 17.46
CA GLY A 297 -9.46 -47.86 17.19
C GLY A 297 -8.38 -46.85 16.83
N GLY A 298 -7.22 -46.89 17.50
CA GLY A 298 -6.12 -45.96 17.23
C GLY A 298 -5.49 -46.11 15.84
N ASP A 299 -5.43 -47.33 15.31
CA ASP A 299 -4.80 -47.56 13.99
C ASP A 299 -5.77 -47.33 12.82
N ILE A 300 -7.08 -47.56 13.02
CA ILE A 300 -8.10 -47.26 12.00
C ILE A 300 -8.50 -45.79 12.02
N ASP A 301 -8.53 -45.11 13.17
CA ASP A 301 -8.71 -43.65 13.22
C ASP A 301 -7.55 -42.92 12.54
N ARG A 302 -6.31 -43.43 12.64
CA ARG A 302 -5.18 -42.92 11.84
C ARG A 302 -5.38 -43.16 10.34
N ALA A 303 -5.97 -44.28 9.94
CA ALA A 303 -6.27 -44.57 8.54
C ALA A 303 -7.41 -43.69 7.99
N ASP A 304 -8.50 -43.49 8.75
CA ASP A 304 -9.61 -42.62 8.34
C ASP A 304 -9.21 -41.13 8.41
N THR A 305 -8.35 -40.73 9.36
CA THR A 305 -7.74 -39.39 9.37
C THR A 305 -6.81 -39.19 8.18
N ARG A 306 -6.03 -40.20 7.76
CA ARG A 306 -5.24 -40.14 6.52
C ARG A 306 -6.12 -40.04 5.28
N ARG A 307 -7.24 -40.77 5.23
CA ARG A 307 -8.20 -40.69 4.12
C ARG A 307 -8.90 -39.33 4.06
N LYS A 308 -9.41 -38.83 5.19
CA LYS A 308 -10.00 -37.48 5.28
C LYS A 308 -8.99 -36.40 4.95
N LYS A 309 -7.75 -36.52 5.42
CA LYS A 309 -6.68 -35.58 5.07
C LYS A 309 -6.34 -35.65 3.58
N ALA A 310 -6.34 -36.83 2.96
CA ALA A 310 -6.14 -36.96 1.52
C ALA A 310 -7.33 -36.40 0.70
N GLU A 311 -8.57 -36.58 1.18
CA GLU A 311 -9.77 -35.97 0.58
C GLU A 311 -9.76 -34.45 0.75
N GLU A 312 -9.39 -33.93 1.93
CA GLU A 312 -9.21 -32.50 2.19
C GLU A 312 -8.06 -31.91 1.38
N ASP A 313 -6.92 -32.61 1.26
CA ASP A 313 -5.79 -32.18 0.45
C ASP A 313 -6.14 -32.20 -1.05
N LEU A 314 -6.97 -33.16 -1.51
CA LEU A 314 -7.49 -33.21 -2.88
C LEU A 314 -8.50 -32.09 -3.15
N ILE A 315 -9.44 -31.85 -2.24
CA ILE A 315 -10.39 -30.72 -2.31
C ILE A 315 -9.62 -29.41 -2.33
N ARG A 316 -8.65 -29.24 -1.43
CA ARG A 316 -7.81 -28.03 -1.33
C ARG A 316 -6.92 -27.85 -2.55
N SER A 317 -6.37 -28.92 -3.12
CA SER A 317 -5.60 -28.89 -4.36
C SER A 317 -6.46 -28.52 -5.56
N LYS A 318 -7.69 -29.05 -5.63
CA LYS A 318 -8.68 -28.70 -6.65
C LYS A 318 -9.14 -27.24 -6.52
N GLU A 319 -9.52 -26.81 -5.32
CA GLU A 319 -9.89 -25.43 -5.02
C GLU A 319 -8.74 -24.46 -5.30
N PHE A 320 -7.50 -24.83 -4.97
CA PHE A 320 -6.32 -24.03 -5.28
C PHE A 320 -6.11 -23.91 -6.79
N SER A 321 -6.20 -25.01 -7.54
CA SER A 321 -6.04 -25.02 -9.00
C SER A 321 -7.14 -24.20 -9.69
N GLU A 322 -8.40 -24.35 -9.25
CA GLU A 322 -9.52 -23.54 -9.73
C GLU A 322 -9.34 -22.06 -9.37
N THR A 323 -8.84 -21.75 -8.17
CA THR A 323 -8.56 -20.37 -7.76
C THR A 323 -7.46 -19.74 -8.60
N VAL A 324 -6.35 -20.45 -8.81
CA VAL A 324 -5.24 -19.98 -9.66
C VAL A 324 -5.74 -19.75 -11.09
N PHE A 325 -6.42 -20.73 -11.68
CA PHE A 325 -6.99 -20.63 -13.03
C PHE A 325 -7.95 -19.44 -13.17
N ASN A 326 -8.83 -19.22 -12.19
CA ASN A 326 -9.82 -18.13 -12.19
C ASN A 326 -9.25 -16.74 -11.83
N SER A 327 -8.10 -16.69 -11.15
CA SER A 327 -7.45 -15.43 -10.75
C SER A 327 -6.59 -14.78 -11.84
N MET A 328 -6.34 -15.48 -12.95
CA MET A 328 -5.54 -14.94 -14.05
C MET A 328 -6.31 -13.86 -14.81
N ASN A 329 -5.62 -12.77 -15.14
CA ASN A 329 -6.18 -11.60 -15.86
C ASN A 329 -6.21 -11.77 -17.39
N ASP A 330 -5.78 -12.91 -17.92
CA ASP A 330 -5.94 -13.25 -19.33
C ASP A 330 -7.13 -14.22 -19.49
N ALA A 331 -7.80 -14.19 -20.65
CA ALA A 331 -8.92 -15.09 -20.92
C ALA A 331 -8.38 -16.45 -21.35
N ILE A 332 -8.53 -17.47 -20.50
CA ILE A 332 -7.95 -18.80 -20.71
C ILE A 332 -9.06 -19.80 -20.97
N SER A 333 -8.89 -20.60 -22.03
CA SER A 333 -9.69 -21.78 -22.30
C SER A 333 -8.80 -22.99 -22.61
N VAL A 334 -9.28 -24.19 -22.27
CA VAL A 334 -8.63 -25.45 -22.62
C VAL A 334 -9.47 -26.09 -23.71
N ILE A 335 -8.85 -26.43 -24.84
CA ILE A 335 -9.54 -26.91 -26.04
C ILE A 335 -9.09 -28.33 -26.36
N ASP A 336 -10.06 -29.22 -26.64
CA ASP A 336 -9.83 -30.59 -27.08
C ASP A 336 -9.31 -30.60 -28.53
N VAL A 337 -8.24 -31.36 -28.77
CA VAL A 337 -7.57 -31.42 -30.08
C VAL A 337 -8.38 -32.13 -31.17
N ASN A 338 -9.32 -33.00 -30.81
CA ASN A 338 -10.03 -33.84 -31.77
C ASN A 338 -11.26 -33.14 -32.37
N ASN A 339 -11.85 -32.20 -31.65
CA ASN A 339 -13.16 -31.64 -31.99
C ASN A 339 -13.28 -30.12 -31.77
N PHE A 340 -12.18 -29.44 -31.43
CA PHE A 340 -12.13 -28.00 -31.18
C PHE A 340 -13.03 -27.51 -30.04
N ARG A 341 -13.55 -28.41 -29.18
CA ARG A 341 -14.46 -28.05 -28.10
C ARG A 341 -13.70 -27.51 -26.90
N ILE A 342 -14.24 -26.45 -26.30
CA ILE A 342 -13.73 -25.90 -25.05
C ILE A 342 -14.12 -26.85 -23.91
N ILE A 343 -13.13 -27.42 -23.24
CA ILE A 343 -13.29 -28.32 -22.09
C ILE A 343 -13.50 -27.50 -20.82
N ASP A 344 -12.70 -26.45 -20.64
CA ASP A 344 -12.80 -25.56 -19.48
C ASP A 344 -12.39 -24.14 -19.85
N ALA A 345 -12.88 -23.16 -19.11
CA ALA A 345 -12.56 -21.75 -19.29
C ALA A 345 -12.57 -21.02 -17.95
N ASN A 346 -11.64 -20.07 -17.77
CA ASN A 346 -11.53 -19.33 -16.52
C ASN A 346 -12.61 -18.25 -16.40
N THR A 347 -12.82 -17.76 -15.17
CA THR A 347 -13.81 -16.72 -14.88
C THR A 347 -13.57 -15.45 -15.70
N PHE A 348 -12.30 -15.08 -15.93
CA PHE A 348 -11.97 -13.94 -16.77
C PHE A 348 -12.45 -14.14 -18.21
N PHE A 349 -12.22 -15.30 -18.83
CA PHE A 349 -12.77 -15.64 -20.15
C PHE A 349 -14.30 -15.47 -20.16
N LEU A 350 -15.01 -16.10 -19.22
CA LEU A 350 -16.47 -16.02 -19.14
C LEU A 350 -16.98 -14.58 -19.07
N ASN A 351 -16.38 -13.77 -18.19
CA ASN A 351 -16.73 -12.36 -18.02
C ASN A 351 -16.36 -11.52 -19.25
N SER A 352 -15.18 -11.73 -19.82
CA SER A 352 -14.73 -11.00 -21.01
C SER A 352 -15.67 -11.21 -22.18
N TYR A 353 -16.16 -12.44 -22.40
CA TYR A 353 -17.09 -12.73 -23.48
C TYR A 353 -18.57 -12.55 -23.08
N GLY A 354 -18.89 -12.33 -21.80
CA GLY A 354 -20.26 -12.16 -21.31
C GLY A 354 -21.08 -13.46 -21.39
N LEU A 355 -20.44 -14.61 -21.17
CA LEU A 355 -21.01 -15.95 -21.29
C LEU A 355 -20.97 -16.67 -19.95
N LYS A 356 -21.88 -17.63 -19.73
CA LYS A 356 -21.78 -18.54 -18.58
C LYS A 356 -20.98 -19.78 -18.94
N LYS A 357 -20.48 -20.47 -17.92
CA LYS A 357 -19.69 -21.71 -18.12
C LYS A 357 -20.48 -22.76 -18.92
N GLU A 358 -21.78 -22.89 -18.64
CA GLU A 358 -22.68 -23.79 -19.38
C GLU A 358 -22.81 -23.45 -20.87
N ASP A 359 -22.63 -22.18 -21.25
CA ASP A 359 -22.75 -21.71 -22.64
C ASP A 359 -21.47 -21.95 -23.45
N VAL A 360 -20.35 -22.25 -22.78
CA VAL A 360 -19.00 -22.35 -23.36
C VAL A 360 -18.51 -23.79 -23.38
N THR A 361 -18.64 -24.51 -22.25
CA THR A 361 -18.12 -25.87 -22.13
C THR A 361 -18.83 -26.81 -23.10
N GLY A 362 -18.04 -27.53 -23.89
CA GLY A 362 -18.51 -28.42 -24.93
C GLY A 362 -18.83 -27.74 -26.26
N ARG A 363 -18.79 -26.41 -26.39
CA ARG A 363 -18.94 -25.73 -27.68
C ARG A 363 -17.58 -25.53 -28.36
N THR A 364 -17.57 -25.40 -29.69
CA THR A 364 -16.32 -25.23 -30.42
C THR A 364 -15.75 -23.83 -30.23
N CYS A 365 -14.42 -23.69 -30.25
CA CYS A 365 -13.77 -22.41 -30.04
C CYS A 365 -14.26 -21.34 -31.02
N TYR A 366 -14.31 -21.65 -32.32
CA TYR A 366 -14.74 -20.73 -33.37
C TYR A 366 -16.22 -20.32 -33.32
N GLU A 367 -17.10 -21.14 -32.72
CA GLU A 367 -18.50 -20.75 -32.47
C GLU A 367 -18.58 -19.69 -31.37
N ILE A 368 -17.77 -19.84 -30.33
CA ILE A 368 -17.76 -18.96 -29.17
C ILE A 368 -17.03 -17.65 -29.47
N THR A 369 -15.79 -17.74 -29.96
CA THR A 369 -14.92 -16.56 -30.09
C THR A 369 -15.09 -15.84 -31.42
N HIS A 370 -15.44 -16.54 -32.51
CA HIS A 370 -15.52 -15.96 -33.86
C HIS A 370 -16.94 -15.90 -34.41
N LYS A 371 -17.93 -16.49 -33.73
CA LYS A 371 -19.33 -16.65 -34.19
C LYS A 371 -19.44 -17.29 -35.59
N ARG A 372 -18.52 -18.22 -35.90
CA ARG A 372 -18.46 -18.95 -37.18
C ARG A 372 -18.98 -20.38 -37.03
N LYS A 373 -19.27 -21.03 -38.16
CA LYS A 373 -19.64 -22.46 -38.21
C LYS A 373 -18.48 -23.38 -38.55
N GLU A 374 -17.38 -22.83 -39.05
CA GLU A 374 -16.18 -23.56 -39.45
C GLU A 374 -14.93 -22.97 -38.78
N PRO A 375 -13.86 -23.77 -38.62
CA PRO A 375 -12.58 -23.30 -38.09
C PRO A 375 -12.00 -22.14 -38.90
N CYS A 376 -11.20 -21.28 -38.26
CA CYS A 376 -10.51 -20.18 -38.92
C CYS A 376 -9.51 -20.73 -39.97
N ASN A 377 -9.89 -20.67 -41.26
CA ASN A 377 -9.12 -21.24 -42.38
C ASN A 377 -8.91 -20.24 -43.53
N SER A 378 -8.58 -18.98 -43.20
CA SER A 378 -8.31 -17.94 -44.20
C SER A 378 -6.81 -17.58 -44.19
N PRO A 379 -6.21 -17.25 -45.35
CA PRO A 379 -4.85 -16.69 -45.42
C PRO A 379 -4.66 -15.42 -44.57
N GLU A 380 -5.75 -14.69 -44.31
CA GLU A 380 -5.77 -13.44 -43.54
C GLU A 380 -6.08 -13.63 -42.05
N ASP A 381 -6.39 -14.85 -41.60
CA ASP A 381 -6.85 -15.17 -40.23
C ASP A 381 -6.28 -16.53 -39.78
N ILE A 382 -4.96 -16.55 -39.57
CA ILE A 382 -4.17 -17.75 -39.26
C ILE A 382 -4.49 -18.23 -37.84
N CYS A 383 -5.07 -19.43 -37.74
CA CYS A 383 -5.48 -20.04 -36.47
C CYS A 383 -4.25 -20.52 -35.66
N PRO A 384 -3.94 -19.90 -34.50
CA PRO A 384 -2.77 -20.28 -33.70
C PRO A 384 -2.92 -21.68 -33.08
N PHE A 385 -4.16 -22.11 -32.83
CA PHE A 385 -4.47 -23.47 -32.37
C PHE A 385 -4.04 -24.52 -33.41
N LEU A 386 -4.36 -24.33 -34.68
CA LEU A 386 -3.95 -25.25 -35.75
C LEU A 386 -2.44 -25.23 -35.95
N GLU A 387 -1.83 -24.05 -35.89
CA GLU A 387 -0.38 -23.88 -35.99
C GLU A 387 0.36 -24.58 -34.82
N THR A 388 -0.23 -24.57 -33.62
CA THR A 388 0.30 -25.27 -32.44
C THR A 388 0.23 -26.79 -32.60
N LEU A 389 -0.86 -27.30 -33.19
CA LEU A 389 -0.99 -28.72 -33.52
C LEU A 389 0.03 -29.18 -34.56
N GLU A 390 0.30 -28.34 -35.57
CA GLU A 390 1.28 -28.64 -36.61
C GLU A 390 2.72 -28.60 -36.08
N LYS A 391 3.07 -27.57 -35.29
CA LYS A 391 4.44 -27.34 -34.80
C LYS A 391 4.79 -28.09 -33.51
N GLY A 392 3.80 -28.52 -32.73
CA GLY A 392 3.98 -29.17 -31.43
C GLY A 392 4.64 -28.28 -30.36
N LYS A 393 4.60 -26.97 -30.54
CA LYS A 393 5.17 -25.95 -29.64
C LYS A 393 4.22 -24.76 -29.57
N THR A 394 4.41 -23.88 -28.58
CA THR A 394 3.59 -22.68 -28.43
C THR A 394 3.63 -21.81 -29.69
N SER A 395 2.45 -21.40 -30.16
CA SER A 395 2.28 -20.45 -31.26
C SER A 395 1.50 -19.23 -30.80
N THR A 396 1.72 -18.10 -31.47
CA THR A 396 1.09 -16.82 -31.14
C THR A 396 0.59 -16.13 -32.40
N ALA A 397 -0.64 -15.63 -32.40
CA ALA A 397 -1.21 -14.87 -33.51
C ALA A 397 -2.18 -13.80 -33.01
N GLU A 398 -2.33 -12.71 -33.77
CA GLU A 398 -3.40 -11.74 -33.55
C GLU A 398 -4.70 -12.23 -34.22
N HIS A 399 -5.81 -12.14 -33.50
CA HIS A 399 -7.13 -12.53 -33.98
C HIS A 399 -8.19 -11.49 -33.59
N VAL A 400 -9.34 -11.54 -34.27
CA VAL A 400 -10.52 -10.78 -33.89
C VAL A 400 -11.54 -11.71 -33.25
N HIS A 401 -11.89 -11.44 -31.99
CA HIS A 401 -12.96 -12.13 -31.31
C HIS A 401 -14.19 -11.25 -31.13
N TRP A 402 -15.33 -11.89 -30.88
CA TRP A 402 -16.62 -11.25 -30.65
C TRP A 402 -17.15 -11.65 -29.27
N SER A 403 -17.56 -10.68 -28.48
CA SER A 403 -18.31 -10.94 -27.25
C SER A 403 -19.76 -11.37 -27.54
N ALA A 404 -20.46 -11.87 -26.52
CA ALA A 404 -21.87 -12.25 -26.60
C ALA A 404 -22.76 -11.10 -27.10
N ASN A 405 -22.54 -9.87 -26.61
CA ASN A 405 -23.28 -8.67 -27.03
C ASN A 405 -22.90 -8.14 -28.43
N GLY A 406 -21.95 -8.77 -29.13
CA GLY A 406 -21.57 -8.41 -30.50
C GLY A 406 -20.48 -7.34 -30.60
N GLU A 407 -19.82 -7.00 -29.50
CA GLU A 407 -18.66 -6.11 -29.50
C GLU A 407 -17.46 -6.82 -30.14
N LYS A 408 -16.79 -6.13 -31.07
CA LYS A 408 -15.57 -6.59 -31.74
C LYS A 408 -14.36 -6.29 -30.85
N ARG A 409 -13.54 -7.30 -30.57
CA ARG A 409 -12.30 -7.19 -29.78
C ARG A 409 -11.11 -7.74 -30.54
N HIS A 410 -9.99 -7.03 -30.45
CA HIS A 410 -8.71 -7.47 -30.98
C HIS A 410 -7.98 -8.23 -29.89
N MET A 411 -7.61 -9.47 -30.18
CA MET A 411 -7.00 -10.38 -29.22
C MET A 411 -5.63 -10.83 -29.70
N GLU A 412 -4.65 -10.78 -28.82
CA GLU A 412 -3.40 -11.53 -28.98
C GLU A 412 -3.61 -12.91 -28.38
N ILE A 413 -3.46 -13.95 -29.20
CA ILE A 413 -3.75 -15.33 -28.82
C ILE A 413 -2.44 -16.10 -28.72
N ALA A 414 -2.20 -16.73 -27.59
CA ALA A 414 -1.13 -17.69 -27.39
C ALA A 414 -1.72 -19.08 -27.11
N THR A 415 -1.28 -20.09 -27.84
CA THR A 415 -1.74 -21.47 -27.70
C THR A 415 -0.60 -22.41 -27.38
N SER A 416 -0.75 -23.23 -26.34
CA SER A 416 0.29 -24.16 -25.87
C SER A 416 -0.24 -25.60 -25.75
N PRO A 417 0.53 -26.62 -26.23
CA PRO A 417 0.07 -28.01 -26.20
C PRO A 417 0.21 -28.64 -24.81
N ILE A 418 -0.77 -29.46 -24.43
CA ILE A 418 -0.73 -30.37 -23.29
C ILE A 418 -0.51 -31.79 -23.84
N PHE A 419 0.50 -32.47 -23.32
CA PHE A 419 0.88 -33.83 -23.74
C PHE A 419 0.34 -34.89 -22.79
N ASP A 420 0.02 -36.07 -23.31
CA ASP A 420 -0.21 -37.27 -22.52
C ASP A 420 1.12 -37.99 -22.15
N GLU A 421 1.01 -39.09 -21.40
CA GLU A 421 2.15 -39.93 -20.98
C GLU A 421 2.95 -40.52 -22.16
N ASN A 422 2.35 -40.59 -23.34
CA ASN A 422 2.99 -41.10 -24.57
C ASN A 422 3.57 -39.96 -25.44
N GLY A 423 3.51 -38.71 -24.99
CA GLY A 423 4.01 -37.54 -25.71
C GLY A 423 3.10 -37.05 -26.84
N LYS A 424 1.84 -37.48 -26.91
CA LYS A 424 0.85 -37.00 -27.88
C LYS A 424 0.11 -35.79 -27.32
N ILE A 425 -0.15 -34.78 -28.16
CA ILE A 425 -0.96 -33.62 -27.78
C ILE A 425 -2.41 -34.07 -27.57
N VAL A 426 -2.95 -33.84 -26.38
CA VAL A 426 -4.33 -34.20 -26.02
C VAL A 426 -5.24 -32.97 -25.87
N ASN A 427 -4.68 -31.85 -25.41
CA ASN A 427 -5.39 -30.59 -25.25
C ASN A 427 -4.49 -29.42 -25.65
N VAL A 428 -5.08 -28.26 -25.91
CA VAL A 428 -4.35 -27.00 -26.10
C VAL A 428 -4.88 -25.97 -25.13
N ILE A 429 -3.98 -25.35 -24.37
CA ILE A 429 -4.30 -24.17 -23.57
C ILE A 429 -4.30 -22.98 -24.52
N HIS A 430 -5.40 -22.24 -24.54
CA HIS A 430 -5.61 -21.06 -25.34
C HIS A 430 -5.73 -19.84 -24.43
N VAL A 431 -4.73 -18.97 -24.45
CA VAL A 431 -4.67 -17.74 -23.68
C VAL A 431 -4.94 -16.58 -24.63
N ALA A 432 -5.97 -15.80 -24.34
CA ALA A 432 -6.38 -14.65 -25.13
C ALA A 432 -6.24 -13.37 -24.33
N ARG A 433 -5.38 -12.47 -24.78
CA ARG A 433 -5.19 -11.14 -24.20
C ARG A 433 -5.86 -10.09 -25.06
N ASP A 434 -6.65 -9.23 -24.45
CA ASP A 434 -7.31 -8.14 -25.15
C ASP A 434 -6.29 -7.02 -25.46
N ILE A 435 -6.01 -6.82 -26.75
CA ILE A 435 -5.15 -5.75 -27.26
C ILE A 435 -5.97 -4.63 -27.92
N THR A 436 -7.28 -4.60 -27.72
CA THR A 436 -8.17 -3.61 -28.34
C THR A 436 -7.78 -2.19 -27.98
N GLN A 437 -7.39 -1.90 -26.73
CA GLN A 437 -6.89 -0.57 -26.35
C GLN A 437 -5.61 -0.20 -27.10
N ARG A 438 -4.66 -1.14 -27.24
CA ARG A 438 -3.43 -0.93 -28.01
C ARG A 438 -3.73 -0.66 -29.48
N LYS A 439 -4.62 -1.45 -30.11
CA LYS A 439 -5.04 -1.24 -31.51
C LYS A 439 -5.84 0.06 -31.69
N ARG A 440 -6.68 0.45 -30.73
CA ARG A 440 -7.35 1.75 -30.72
C ARG A 440 -6.35 2.88 -30.62
N ALA A 441 -5.34 2.79 -29.75
CA ALA A 441 -4.28 3.78 -29.65
C ALA A 441 -3.43 3.87 -30.94
N GLU A 442 -3.10 2.73 -31.58
CA GLU A 442 -2.42 2.71 -32.87
C GLU A 442 -3.28 3.35 -33.99
N TYR A 443 -4.58 3.08 -34.00
CA TYR A 443 -5.54 3.70 -34.93
C TYR A 443 -5.75 5.20 -34.65
N GLU A 444 -5.90 5.59 -33.38
CA GLU A 444 -6.01 6.98 -32.93
C GLU A 444 -4.76 7.77 -33.27
N LEU A 445 -3.57 7.17 -33.13
CA LEU A 445 -2.31 7.76 -33.58
C LEU A 445 -2.31 7.97 -35.11
N SER A 446 -2.78 6.99 -35.88
CA SER A 446 -2.89 7.10 -37.34
C SER A 446 -3.92 8.12 -37.80
N GLU A 447 -5.09 8.17 -37.16
CA GLU A 447 -6.14 9.17 -37.44
C GLU A 447 -5.73 10.57 -36.97
N SER A 448 -5.02 10.68 -35.83
CA SER A 448 -4.40 11.92 -35.39
C SER A 448 -3.35 12.40 -36.40
N GLU A 449 -2.57 11.50 -37.00
CA GLU A 449 -1.61 11.87 -38.06
C GLU A 449 -2.33 12.40 -39.32
N LYS A 450 -3.43 11.77 -39.75
CA LYS A 450 -4.23 12.27 -40.88
C LYS A 450 -4.89 13.62 -40.58
N HIS A 451 -5.48 13.77 -39.39
CA HIS A 451 -6.06 15.05 -38.96
C HIS A 451 -5.01 16.15 -38.87
N TYR A 452 -3.81 15.86 -38.34
CA TYR A 452 -2.69 16.79 -38.33
C TYR A 452 -2.32 17.24 -39.76
N ARG A 453 -2.16 16.32 -40.71
CA ARG A 453 -1.82 16.67 -42.11
C ARG A 453 -2.89 17.52 -42.79
N MET A 454 -4.18 17.26 -42.54
CA MET A 454 -5.27 18.08 -43.09
C MET A 454 -5.28 19.49 -42.51
N LEU A 455 -5.17 19.62 -41.19
CA LEU A 455 -5.15 20.92 -40.50
C LEU A 455 -3.92 21.73 -40.90
N PHE A 456 -2.73 21.10 -40.89
CA PHE A 456 -1.47 21.72 -41.25
C PHE A 456 -1.48 22.29 -42.68
N ASN A 457 -2.06 21.57 -43.65
CA ASN A 457 -2.14 22.02 -45.04
C ASN A 457 -3.21 23.10 -45.29
N ALA A 458 -4.21 23.24 -44.43
CA ALA A 458 -5.31 24.20 -44.57
C ALA A 458 -5.01 25.58 -43.97
N ILE A 459 -3.85 25.78 -43.32
CA ILE A 459 -3.46 27.06 -42.74
C ILE A 459 -3.10 28.06 -43.87
N ASP A 460 -3.80 29.20 -43.92
CA ASP A 460 -3.56 30.27 -44.90
C ASP A 460 -2.29 31.10 -44.60
N GLU A 461 -1.83 31.08 -43.35
CA GLU A 461 -0.55 31.65 -42.92
C GLU A 461 0.61 30.72 -43.31
N GLY A 462 1.78 31.29 -43.62
CA GLY A 462 2.97 30.49 -43.85
C GLY A 462 3.36 29.75 -42.57
N PHE A 463 3.45 28.42 -42.60
CA PHE A 463 3.83 27.60 -41.45
C PHE A 463 4.96 26.63 -41.78
N CYS A 464 5.97 26.56 -40.93
CA CYS A 464 7.03 25.57 -41.04
C CYS A 464 7.59 25.14 -39.68
N ILE A 465 8.12 23.92 -39.64
CA ILE A 465 8.96 23.41 -38.56
C ILE A 465 10.38 23.32 -39.08
N ILE A 466 11.31 23.90 -38.36
CA ILE A 466 12.73 23.90 -38.69
C ILE A 466 13.52 23.23 -37.58
N GLU A 467 14.60 22.54 -37.94
CA GLU A 467 15.65 22.09 -37.02
C GLU A 467 16.81 23.08 -37.15
N VAL A 468 17.10 23.77 -36.06
CA VAL A 468 18.19 24.75 -36.04
C VAL A 468 19.51 24.00 -35.92
N ILE A 469 20.42 24.31 -36.83
CA ILE A 469 21.74 23.70 -36.93
C ILE A 469 22.70 24.60 -36.18
N PHE A 470 23.40 24.00 -35.22
CA PHE A 470 24.40 24.68 -34.43
C PHE A 470 25.80 24.21 -34.82
N ASP A 471 26.80 25.09 -34.66
CA ASP A 471 28.20 24.71 -34.75
C ASP A 471 28.71 24.06 -33.44
N GLU A 472 30.01 23.80 -33.38
CA GLU A 472 30.67 23.14 -32.22
C GLU A 472 30.61 23.97 -30.93
N ASN A 473 30.27 25.26 -31.00
CA ASN A 473 30.14 26.16 -29.84
C ASN A 473 28.68 26.42 -29.44
N GLU A 474 27.73 25.68 -30.02
CA GLU A 474 26.29 25.92 -29.87
C GLU A 474 25.81 27.27 -30.42
N LYS A 475 26.45 27.79 -31.48
CA LYS A 475 25.90 28.90 -32.27
C LYS A 475 24.90 28.43 -33.30
N PRO A 476 23.68 29.01 -33.39
CA PRO A 476 22.79 28.72 -34.50
C PRO A 476 23.38 29.33 -35.78
N ILE A 477 23.87 28.46 -36.66
CA ILE A 477 24.53 28.89 -37.90
C ILE A 477 23.58 28.83 -39.09
N ASP A 478 22.58 27.96 -39.05
CA ASP A 478 21.61 27.73 -40.13
C ASP A 478 20.39 27.00 -39.56
N TYR A 479 19.38 26.73 -40.37
CA TYR A 479 18.33 25.80 -40.01
C TYR A 479 17.85 25.01 -41.21
N ARG A 480 17.47 23.76 -40.96
CA ARG A 480 16.91 22.85 -41.96
C ARG A 480 15.40 22.79 -41.80
N PHE A 481 14.67 22.92 -42.90
CA PHE A 481 13.23 22.75 -42.85
C PHE A 481 12.88 21.27 -42.66
N ILE A 482 12.20 20.95 -41.56
CA ILE A 482 11.71 19.60 -41.25
C ILE A 482 10.31 19.41 -41.83
N GLU A 483 9.46 20.42 -41.72
CA GLU A 483 8.12 20.40 -42.29
C GLU A 483 7.73 21.80 -42.77
N ILE A 484 6.98 21.90 -43.87
CA ILE A 484 6.49 23.15 -44.45
C ILE A 484 5.06 22.94 -44.94
N ASN A 485 4.19 23.92 -44.72
CA ASN A 485 2.84 23.90 -45.27
C ASN A 485 2.81 24.57 -46.67
N PRO A 486 1.74 24.41 -47.47
CA PRO A 486 1.66 25.03 -48.79
C PRO A 486 1.74 26.56 -48.79
N SER A 487 1.20 27.21 -47.76
CA SER A 487 1.22 28.68 -47.61
C SER A 487 2.63 29.23 -47.39
N PHE A 488 3.54 28.44 -46.80
CA PHE A 488 4.95 28.79 -46.66
C PHE A 488 5.57 29.11 -48.03
N GLU A 489 5.39 28.22 -49.01
CA GLU A 489 5.97 28.40 -50.35
C GLU A 489 5.35 29.62 -51.06
N LYS A 490 4.04 29.83 -50.92
CA LYS A 490 3.33 30.97 -51.53
C LYS A 490 3.79 32.32 -50.98
N GLN A 491 4.00 32.41 -49.67
CA GLN A 491 4.34 33.66 -49.01
C GLN A 491 5.84 33.97 -49.05
N THR A 492 6.71 32.95 -48.97
CA THR A 492 8.17 33.14 -49.03
C THR A 492 8.74 33.10 -50.45
N GLY A 493 8.09 32.38 -51.37
CA GLY A 493 8.61 32.09 -52.70
C GLY A 493 9.66 30.96 -52.76
N LEU A 494 9.94 30.27 -51.66
CA LEU A 494 10.91 29.16 -51.60
C LEU A 494 10.23 27.82 -51.89
N ILE A 495 10.62 27.13 -52.96
CA ILE A 495 10.01 25.87 -53.42
C ILE A 495 10.84 24.66 -52.97
N ASP A 496 10.18 23.59 -52.54
CA ASP A 496 10.80 22.32 -52.16
C ASP A 496 11.85 22.51 -51.06
N ALA A 497 11.49 23.30 -50.04
CA ALA A 497 12.41 23.67 -48.97
C ALA A 497 12.66 22.53 -47.95
N LYS A 498 11.77 21.54 -47.87
CA LYS A 498 11.85 20.44 -46.91
C LYS A 498 13.15 19.63 -47.06
N GLY A 499 13.86 19.44 -45.95
CA GLY A 499 15.16 18.76 -45.86
C GLY A 499 16.36 19.64 -46.23
N LYS A 500 16.16 20.79 -46.86
CA LYS A 500 17.22 21.73 -47.24
C LYS A 500 17.46 22.76 -46.14
N ARG A 501 18.67 23.33 -46.15
CA ARG A 501 19.03 24.41 -45.22
C ARG A 501 18.59 25.77 -45.76
N MET A 502 18.28 26.72 -44.89
CA MET A 502 17.88 28.05 -45.31
C MET A 502 18.98 28.74 -46.10
N ARG A 503 20.26 28.56 -45.75
CA ARG A 503 21.37 29.13 -46.56
C ARG A 503 21.56 28.45 -47.91
N GLU A 504 21.07 27.23 -48.11
CA GLU A 504 21.06 26.60 -49.45
C GLU A 504 20.04 27.26 -50.37
N LEU A 505 18.92 27.75 -49.81
CA LEU A 505 17.82 28.36 -50.54
C LEU A 505 17.95 29.89 -50.67
N ALA A 506 18.40 30.55 -49.61
CA ALA A 506 18.59 31.99 -49.50
C ALA A 506 19.97 32.29 -48.88
N PRO A 507 21.05 32.32 -49.69
CA PRO A 507 22.42 32.38 -49.19
C PRO A 507 22.81 33.66 -48.43
N LYS A 508 22.04 34.74 -48.60
CA LYS A 508 22.26 36.05 -47.97
C LYS A 508 21.23 36.35 -46.87
N HIS A 509 20.50 35.33 -46.41
CA HIS A 509 19.42 35.54 -45.46
C HIS A 509 20.01 36.02 -44.13
N GLU A 510 19.30 36.92 -43.49
CA GLU A 510 19.87 37.78 -42.46
C GLU A 510 20.13 36.98 -41.18
N GLU A 511 21.27 37.25 -40.53
CA GLU A 511 21.72 36.47 -39.36
C GLU A 511 20.69 36.53 -38.21
N GLN A 512 19.94 37.64 -38.13
CA GLN A 512 18.83 37.82 -37.19
C GLN A 512 17.80 36.68 -37.23
N TRP A 513 17.52 36.07 -38.38
CA TRP A 513 16.54 34.97 -38.47
C TRP A 513 17.07 33.68 -37.85
N PHE A 514 18.36 33.37 -38.08
CA PHE A 514 19.02 32.22 -37.45
C PHE A 514 19.16 32.41 -35.94
N GLU A 515 19.47 33.64 -35.51
CA GLU A 515 19.58 33.98 -34.09
C GLU A 515 18.23 33.95 -33.39
N ILE A 516 17.18 34.49 -34.01
CA ILE A 516 15.81 34.44 -33.48
C ILE A 516 15.39 32.99 -33.30
N TYR A 517 15.44 32.17 -34.35
CA TYR A 517 14.98 30.78 -34.24
C TYR A 517 15.93 29.92 -33.41
N GLY A 518 17.24 30.15 -33.43
CA GLY A 518 18.18 29.45 -32.57
C GLY A 518 18.00 29.78 -31.09
N LYS A 519 17.72 31.05 -30.76
CA LYS A 519 17.36 31.45 -29.40
C LYS A 519 16.04 30.79 -28.99
N ILE A 520 15.05 30.73 -29.87
CA ILE A 520 13.80 30.01 -29.59
C ILE A 520 14.08 28.51 -29.38
N ALA A 521 14.90 27.87 -30.23
CA ALA A 521 15.26 26.45 -30.15
C ALA A 521 16.02 26.07 -28.86
N LEU A 522 16.85 26.97 -28.33
CA LEU A 522 17.60 26.74 -27.09
C LEU A 522 16.80 27.14 -25.84
N THR A 523 16.09 28.26 -25.88
CA THR A 523 15.42 28.84 -24.69
C THR A 523 13.98 28.37 -24.54
N GLY A 524 13.29 28.08 -25.63
CA GLY A 524 11.86 27.77 -25.66
C GLY A 524 10.91 28.95 -25.53
N GLN A 525 11.41 30.18 -25.38
CA GLN A 525 10.54 31.35 -25.30
C GLN A 525 9.96 31.67 -26.68
N PRO A 526 8.62 31.72 -26.86
CA PRO A 526 8.02 32.09 -28.13
C PRO A 526 8.21 33.58 -28.44
N ALA A 527 8.26 33.95 -29.71
CA ALA A 527 8.41 35.33 -30.16
C ALA A 527 7.42 35.67 -31.27
N ARG A 528 6.70 36.79 -31.15
CA ARG A 528 5.97 37.42 -32.26
C ARG A 528 6.64 38.73 -32.64
N PHE A 529 6.86 38.97 -33.92
CA PHE A 529 7.53 40.16 -34.39
C PHE A 529 7.18 40.46 -35.85
N VAL A 530 7.17 41.74 -36.19
CA VAL A 530 7.00 42.19 -37.56
C VAL A 530 8.37 42.65 -38.07
N ASN A 531 9.01 41.83 -38.89
CA ASN A 531 10.35 42.11 -39.40
C ASN A 531 10.38 42.11 -40.92
N TYR A 532 11.20 43.00 -41.46
CA TYR A 532 11.54 42.99 -42.88
C TYR A 532 12.60 41.91 -43.15
N ALA A 533 12.28 40.96 -44.02
CA ALA A 533 13.26 40.08 -44.64
C ALA A 533 13.79 40.78 -45.90
N GLU A 534 15.04 41.23 -45.85
CA GLU A 534 15.68 42.03 -46.89
C GLU A 534 15.92 41.20 -48.16
N GLN A 535 16.41 39.96 -48.06
CA GLN A 535 16.61 39.09 -49.23
C GLN A 535 15.29 38.63 -49.87
N LEU A 536 14.20 38.56 -49.09
CA LEU A 536 12.86 38.23 -49.60
C LEU A 536 12.05 39.49 -49.96
N HIS A 537 12.59 40.68 -49.71
CA HIS A 537 11.99 42.00 -49.92
C HIS A 537 10.58 42.20 -49.33
N ARG A 538 10.29 41.57 -48.18
CA ARG A 538 8.94 41.56 -47.57
C ARG A 538 8.97 41.80 -46.07
N TRP A 539 7.97 42.52 -45.55
CA TRP A 539 7.68 42.62 -44.14
C TRP A 539 6.83 41.44 -43.71
N TYR A 540 7.33 40.61 -42.80
CA TYR A 540 6.58 39.50 -42.23
C TYR A 540 6.19 39.78 -40.78
N ASP A 541 4.91 39.63 -40.45
CA ASP A 541 4.45 39.37 -39.08
C ASP A 541 4.63 37.89 -38.79
N VAL A 542 5.56 37.56 -37.91
CA VAL A 542 6.02 36.20 -37.63
C VAL A 542 5.75 35.88 -36.18
N TYR A 543 5.22 34.70 -35.91
CA TYR A 543 5.14 34.09 -34.59
C TYR A 543 5.85 32.74 -34.59
N ALA A 544 6.86 32.56 -33.74
CA ALA A 544 7.65 31.35 -33.67
C ALA A 544 7.83 30.85 -32.23
N PHE A 545 7.88 29.53 -32.04
CA PHE A 545 8.00 28.88 -30.74
C PHE A 545 8.69 27.52 -30.83
N ARG A 546 9.31 27.05 -29.74
CA ARG A 546 10.04 25.77 -29.73
C ARG A 546 9.08 24.58 -29.71
N LEU A 547 9.43 23.54 -30.45
CA LEU A 547 8.69 22.28 -30.50
C LEU A 547 9.54 21.15 -29.89
N GLY A 548 9.02 20.50 -28.86
CA GLY A 548 9.72 19.43 -28.15
C GLY A 548 10.79 19.90 -27.15
N GLN A 549 11.67 19.00 -26.73
CA GLN A 549 12.72 19.30 -25.76
C GLN A 549 13.90 20.06 -26.41
N PRO A 550 14.73 20.80 -25.64
CA PRO A 550 15.80 21.64 -26.19
C PRO A 550 16.80 20.86 -27.05
N GLU A 551 17.00 19.57 -26.78
CA GLU A 551 17.93 18.71 -27.52
C GLU A 551 17.46 18.44 -28.96
N ASN A 552 16.14 18.49 -29.20
CA ASN A 552 15.57 18.30 -30.54
C ASN A 552 15.83 19.51 -31.45
N ARG A 553 16.15 20.69 -30.88
CA ARG A 553 16.50 21.92 -31.60
C ARG A 553 15.47 22.34 -32.66
N GLN A 554 14.20 22.00 -32.44
CA GLN A 554 13.12 22.25 -33.39
C GLN A 554 12.29 23.49 -33.04
N VAL A 555 11.90 24.27 -34.05
CA VAL A 555 11.10 25.49 -33.92
C VAL A 555 9.95 25.47 -34.93
N ALA A 556 8.74 25.72 -34.47
CA ALA A 556 7.57 25.97 -35.30
C ALA A 556 7.43 27.48 -35.54
N ILE A 557 7.17 27.87 -36.79
CA ILE A 557 7.11 29.26 -37.24
C ILE A 557 5.81 29.44 -38.03
N LEU A 558 5.05 30.47 -37.71
CA LEU A 558 3.83 30.91 -38.37
C LEU A 558 4.02 32.36 -38.84
N PHE A 559 3.69 32.75 -40.06
CA PHE A 559 3.93 34.12 -40.54
C PHE A 559 2.99 34.60 -41.66
N ASN A 560 2.87 35.93 -41.77
CA ASN A 560 2.11 36.66 -42.79
C ASN A 560 2.90 37.84 -43.38
N ASP A 561 2.84 38.06 -44.70
CA ASP A 561 3.40 39.28 -45.34
C ASP A 561 2.46 40.51 -45.18
N ILE A 562 2.97 41.62 -44.64
CA ILE A 562 2.23 42.87 -44.37
C ILE A 562 2.79 44.13 -45.08
N SER A 563 3.59 43.97 -46.13
CA SER A 563 4.35 45.05 -46.78
C SER A 563 3.53 46.20 -47.39
N GLU A 564 2.26 45.97 -47.70
CA GLU A 564 1.39 46.96 -48.35
C GLU A 564 0.79 47.95 -47.33
N HIS A 565 0.52 47.49 -46.11
CA HIS A 565 -0.15 48.28 -45.07
C HIS A 565 0.71 49.44 -44.54
N LYS A 566 2.04 49.25 -44.42
CA LYS A 566 2.95 50.23 -43.80
C LYS A 566 3.25 51.47 -44.65
N ARG A 567 3.07 51.43 -45.98
CA ARG A 567 3.48 52.55 -46.87
C ARG A 567 2.47 53.70 -46.97
N ALA A 568 1.21 53.51 -46.57
CA ALA A 568 0.14 54.49 -46.80
C ALA A 568 -0.09 55.46 -45.63
N GLU A 569 0.26 55.09 -44.40
CA GLU A 569 -0.15 55.81 -43.19
C GLU A 569 0.78 56.99 -42.80
N GLU A 570 2.03 56.95 -43.26
CA GLU A 570 3.10 57.86 -42.80
C GLU A 570 3.18 59.20 -43.55
N ALA A 571 2.58 59.31 -44.75
CA ALA A 571 2.81 60.45 -45.63
C ALA A 571 1.93 61.69 -45.33
N LEU A 572 0.68 61.50 -44.90
CA LEU A 572 -0.30 62.60 -44.86
C LEU A 572 -0.22 63.45 -43.57
N LYS A 573 0.19 62.85 -42.46
CA LYS A 573 0.10 63.47 -41.12
C LYS A 573 1.27 64.41 -40.79
N ASN A 574 2.36 64.34 -41.56
CA ASN A 574 3.63 65.00 -41.23
C ASN A 574 3.80 66.42 -41.81
N SER A 575 2.97 66.87 -42.76
CA SER A 575 3.19 68.15 -43.44
C SER A 575 2.58 69.38 -42.74
N GLU A 576 1.28 69.35 -42.41
CA GLU A 576 0.56 70.54 -41.92
C GLU A 576 0.87 70.92 -40.47
N ARG A 577 1.05 69.91 -39.61
CA ARG A 577 1.43 70.12 -38.21
C ARG A 577 2.82 70.77 -38.09
N SER A 578 3.73 70.45 -39.01
CA SER A 578 5.13 70.87 -38.94
C SER A 578 5.32 72.39 -39.04
N LEU A 579 4.48 73.14 -39.78
CA LEU A 579 4.69 74.58 -39.98
C LEU A 579 4.24 75.45 -38.79
N HIS A 580 3.06 75.17 -38.24
CA HIS A 580 2.53 75.90 -37.08
C HIS A 580 3.26 75.52 -35.79
N GLU A 581 3.65 74.25 -35.65
CA GLU A 581 4.53 73.83 -34.57
C GLU A 581 5.92 74.45 -34.72
N ALA A 582 6.47 74.61 -35.93
CA ALA A 582 7.79 75.22 -36.09
C ALA A 582 7.85 76.65 -35.53
N GLN A 583 6.89 77.54 -35.80
CA GLN A 583 6.90 78.92 -35.28
C GLN A 583 6.70 78.98 -33.76
N ARG A 584 5.78 78.18 -33.22
CA ARG A 584 5.51 78.08 -31.78
C ARG A 584 6.64 77.41 -31.00
N LEU A 585 7.25 76.34 -31.54
CA LEU A 585 8.41 75.67 -30.93
C LEU A 585 9.65 76.55 -30.97
N ALA A 586 9.88 77.25 -32.09
CA ALA A 586 10.97 78.19 -32.22
C ALA A 586 10.75 79.47 -31.41
N ARG A 587 9.55 79.68 -30.83
CA ARG A 587 9.15 80.86 -30.03
C ARG A 587 9.48 82.16 -30.75
N ILE A 588 9.19 82.18 -32.04
CA ILE A 588 9.55 83.27 -32.92
C ILE A 588 8.29 83.90 -33.46
N GLY A 589 8.03 85.12 -32.99
CA GLY A 589 6.98 85.98 -33.51
C GLY A 589 7.49 86.73 -34.74
N SER A 590 6.64 86.94 -35.74
CA SER A 590 6.96 87.81 -36.87
C SER A 590 6.13 89.09 -36.81
N TRP A 591 6.70 90.19 -37.27
CA TRP A 591 6.03 91.48 -37.35
C TRP A 591 6.31 92.17 -38.67
N GLN A 592 5.42 93.08 -39.05
CA GLN A 592 5.57 93.95 -40.20
C GLN A 592 4.98 95.33 -39.89
N TRP A 593 5.68 96.39 -40.28
CA TRP A 593 5.30 97.78 -40.11
C TRP A 593 5.32 98.49 -41.47
N THR A 594 4.22 99.13 -41.84
CA THR A 594 4.07 99.88 -43.10
C THR A 594 4.05 101.38 -42.82
N LEU A 595 4.98 102.14 -43.41
CA LEU A 595 5.21 103.56 -43.10
C LEU A 595 4.16 104.50 -43.67
N ALA A 596 3.63 104.22 -44.87
CA ALA A 596 2.65 105.10 -45.54
C ALA A 596 1.34 105.25 -44.75
N THR A 597 0.94 104.19 -44.05
CA THR A 597 -0.30 104.10 -43.25
C THR A 597 -0.02 104.08 -41.75
N ASN A 598 1.25 104.02 -41.35
CA ASN A 598 1.72 103.80 -39.99
C ASN A 598 1.05 102.58 -39.31
N THR A 599 0.91 101.45 -40.02
CA THR A 599 0.21 100.24 -39.52
C THR A 599 1.19 99.11 -39.18
N VAL A 600 1.05 98.51 -38.00
CA VAL A 600 1.84 97.36 -37.53
C VAL A 600 0.99 96.09 -37.51
N LYS A 601 1.55 94.95 -37.94
CA LYS A 601 0.95 93.61 -37.91
C LYS A 601 1.87 92.62 -37.24
N TRP A 602 1.32 91.75 -36.39
CA TRP A 602 2.05 90.74 -35.62
C TRP A 602 1.48 89.33 -35.87
N SER A 603 2.33 88.31 -35.85
CA SER A 603 1.90 86.91 -35.74
C SER A 603 1.35 86.63 -34.34
N GLU A 604 0.50 85.60 -34.22
CA GLU A 604 -0.11 85.20 -32.95
C GLU A 604 0.95 84.96 -31.85
N GLU A 605 2.07 84.33 -32.21
CA GLU A 605 3.18 84.09 -31.27
C GLU A 605 3.83 85.39 -30.75
N LEU A 606 3.84 86.48 -31.53
CA LEU A 606 4.46 87.73 -31.08
C LEU A 606 3.66 88.46 -30.00
N TYR A 607 2.32 88.36 -30.06
CA TYR A 607 1.46 88.80 -28.96
C TYR A 607 1.72 87.99 -27.68
N HIS A 608 1.87 86.66 -27.83
CA HIS A 608 2.23 85.80 -26.71
C HIS A 608 3.61 86.11 -26.12
N ILE A 609 4.61 86.46 -26.93
CA ILE A 609 5.94 86.86 -26.45
C ILE A 609 5.85 88.13 -25.58
N ASN A 610 5.09 89.14 -26.03
CA ASN A 610 4.91 90.42 -25.33
C ASN A 610 3.89 90.38 -24.17
N GLY A 611 3.17 89.27 -23.99
CA GLY A 611 2.15 89.14 -22.95
C GLY A 611 0.90 89.99 -23.21
N LEU A 612 0.61 90.28 -24.48
CA LEU A 612 -0.56 91.02 -24.93
C LEU A 612 -1.61 90.06 -25.52
N ASP A 613 -2.88 90.46 -25.51
CA ASP A 613 -3.96 89.67 -26.11
C ASP A 613 -3.85 89.73 -27.65
N PRO A 614 -3.74 88.59 -28.36
CA PRO A 614 -3.72 88.54 -29.83
C PRO A 614 -4.93 89.19 -30.52
N ASN A 615 -6.03 89.41 -29.79
CA ASN A 615 -7.22 90.09 -30.30
C ASN A 615 -7.19 91.62 -30.14
N SER A 616 -6.19 92.17 -29.45
CA SER A 616 -5.98 93.62 -29.34
C SER A 616 -5.25 94.16 -30.56
N PRO A 617 -5.45 95.44 -30.95
CA PRO A 617 -4.66 96.04 -32.03
C PRO A 617 -3.18 96.06 -31.65
N ALA A 618 -2.31 95.76 -32.64
CA ALA A 618 -0.86 95.82 -32.43
C ALA A 618 -0.44 97.26 -32.05
N PRO A 619 0.40 97.43 -31.01
CA PRO A 619 0.84 98.75 -30.57
C PRO A 619 1.69 99.45 -31.64
N GLY A 620 1.60 100.77 -31.69
CA GLY A 620 2.48 101.59 -32.54
C GLY A 620 3.94 101.52 -32.07
N PHE A 621 4.89 101.84 -32.95
CA PHE A 621 6.32 101.77 -32.62
C PHE A 621 6.68 102.61 -31.38
N GLU A 622 6.24 103.87 -31.30
CA GLU A 622 6.53 104.76 -30.16
C GLU A 622 5.89 104.28 -28.83
N GLU A 623 4.71 103.66 -28.91
CA GLU A 623 3.98 103.10 -27.77
C GLU A 623 4.72 101.89 -27.16
N MET A 624 5.53 101.22 -27.98
CA MET A 624 6.28 100.04 -27.59
C MET A 624 7.44 100.34 -26.63
N SER A 625 7.78 101.61 -26.40
CA SER A 625 8.78 102.04 -25.40
C SER A 625 8.53 101.51 -23.99
N SER A 626 7.26 101.34 -23.63
CA SER A 626 6.84 100.82 -22.32
C SER A 626 7.04 99.30 -22.17
N SER A 627 7.19 98.57 -23.28
CA SER A 627 7.36 97.12 -23.31
C SER A 627 8.82 96.67 -23.26
N TYR A 628 9.78 97.59 -23.16
CA TYR A 628 11.21 97.28 -23.08
C TYR A 628 11.84 97.90 -21.83
N THR A 629 12.94 97.32 -21.36
CA THR A 629 13.77 97.99 -20.34
C THR A 629 14.36 99.29 -20.90
N PRO A 630 14.66 100.32 -20.08
CA PRO A 630 15.20 101.59 -20.58
C PRO A 630 16.45 101.43 -21.47
N GLU A 631 17.36 100.54 -21.07
CA GLU A 631 18.57 100.21 -21.83
C GLU A 631 18.27 99.50 -23.17
N SER A 632 17.31 98.56 -23.17
CA SER A 632 16.92 97.84 -24.40
C SER A 632 16.18 98.76 -25.38
N TRP A 633 15.34 99.67 -24.87
CA TRP A 633 14.62 100.62 -25.70
C TRP A 633 15.55 101.63 -26.39
N GLU A 634 16.53 102.17 -25.68
CA GLU A 634 17.54 103.09 -26.25
C GLU A 634 18.32 102.42 -27.40
N ARG A 635 18.71 101.15 -27.21
CA ARG A 635 19.39 100.36 -28.24
C ARG A 635 18.50 100.07 -29.45
N LEU A 636 17.24 99.70 -29.24
CA LEU A 636 16.29 99.38 -30.32
C LEU A 636 15.91 100.62 -31.14
N SER A 637 15.55 101.72 -30.49
CA SER A 637 15.14 102.96 -31.16
C SER A 637 16.25 103.53 -32.06
N THR A 638 17.51 103.48 -31.60
CA THR A 638 18.69 103.93 -32.36
C THR A 638 18.88 103.12 -33.66
N VAL A 639 18.76 101.79 -33.62
CA VAL A 639 18.95 100.96 -34.83
C VAL A 639 17.77 101.03 -35.79
N VAL A 640 16.55 101.21 -35.28
CA VAL A 640 15.36 101.39 -36.12
C VAL A 640 15.41 102.72 -36.86
N GLU A 641 15.81 103.81 -36.20
CA GLU A 641 15.98 105.11 -36.85
C GLU A 641 17.02 105.04 -37.99
N LYS A 642 18.15 104.35 -37.75
CA LYS A 642 19.16 104.09 -38.77
C LYS A 642 18.60 103.26 -39.94
N ALA A 643 17.85 102.19 -39.65
CA ALA A 643 17.23 101.35 -40.68
C ALA A 643 16.23 102.11 -41.56
N LEU A 644 15.50 103.09 -41.00
CA LEU A 644 14.58 103.95 -41.76
C LEU A 644 15.29 104.98 -42.64
N GLN A 645 16.52 105.38 -42.29
CA GLN A 645 17.32 106.35 -43.05
C GLN A 645 18.19 105.69 -44.13
N SER A 646 18.77 104.51 -43.86
CA SER A 646 19.75 103.85 -44.73
C SER A 646 19.32 102.50 -45.29
N GLY A 647 18.25 101.88 -44.78
CA GLY A 647 17.79 100.54 -45.18
C GLY A 647 18.61 99.38 -44.58
N GLU A 648 19.50 99.66 -43.63
CA GLU A 648 20.38 98.68 -42.98
C GLU A 648 19.58 97.76 -42.04
N SER A 649 19.77 96.43 -42.16
CA SER A 649 19.16 95.46 -41.26
C SER A 649 19.86 95.41 -39.90
N TYR A 650 19.14 94.98 -38.87
CA TYR A 650 19.66 94.90 -37.51
C TYR A 650 19.25 93.60 -36.81
N GLU A 651 20.09 93.17 -35.88
CA GLU A 651 19.80 92.07 -34.95
C GLU A 651 20.34 92.46 -33.55
N LEU A 652 19.49 92.35 -32.52
CA LEU A 652 19.82 92.75 -31.16
C LEU A 652 19.20 91.80 -30.14
N ASP A 653 19.95 91.50 -29.07
CA ASP A 653 19.39 90.93 -27.85
C ASP A 653 18.82 92.06 -26.96
N LEU A 654 17.53 91.94 -26.64
CA LEU A 654 16.72 92.93 -25.94
C LEU A 654 15.84 92.27 -24.88
N ASP A 655 15.62 93.00 -23.79
CA ASP A 655 14.76 92.56 -22.69
C ASP A 655 13.41 93.25 -22.79
N ILE A 656 12.37 92.43 -23.04
CA ILE A 656 10.97 92.84 -23.07
C ILE A 656 10.40 92.71 -21.66
N VAL A 657 9.74 93.76 -21.20
CA VAL A 657 9.01 93.79 -19.92
C VAL A 657 7.53 93.59 -20.23
N ARG A 658 6.96 92.49 -19.76
CA ARG A 658 5.54 92.20 -19.91
C ARG A 658 4.69 93.06 -18.96
N PRO A 659 3.38 93.21 -19.23
CA PRO A 659 2.46 93.93 -18.35
C PRO A 659 2.40 93.41 -16.90
N ASP A 660 2.70 92.13 -16.68
CA ASP A 660 2.76 91.50 -15.36
C ASP A 660 4.09 91.71 -14.61
N GLY A 661 5.01 92.48 -15.20
CA GLY A 661 6.34 92.77 -14.67
C GLY A 661 7.38 91.68 -14.94
N THR A 662 7.03 90.60 -15.66
CA THR A 662 8.01 89.57 -16.03
C THR A 662 8.91 90.04 -17.16
N ILE A 663 10.21 89.74 -17.04
CA ILE A 663 11.21 90.05 -18.06
C ILE A 663 11.41 88.83 -18.96
N ILE A 664 11.30 89.05 -20.26
CA ILE A 664 11.54 88.07 -21.31
C ILE A 664 12.76 88.50 -22.12
N HIS A 665 13.74 87.61 -22.21
CA HIS A 665 14.94 87.82 -23.02
C HIS A 665 14.63 87.46 -24.47
N THR A 666 14.90 88.38 -25.40
CA THR A 666 14.56 88.20 -26.81
C THR A 666 15.72 88.54 -27.74
N SER A 667 15.81 87.85 -28.87
CA SER A 667 16.59 88.29 -30.03
C SER A 667 15.63 88.88 -31.07
N THR A 668 15.85 90.13 -31.45
CA THR A 668 14.99 90.86 -32.38
C THR A 668 15.76 91.21 -33.65
N ARG A 669 15.20 90.88 -34.81
CA ARG A 669 15.74 91.21 -36.14
C ARG A 669 14.74 92.03 -36.94
N GLY A 670 15.23 93.03 -37.68
CA GLY A 670 14.40 93.82 -38.61
C GLY A 670 15.12 94.15 -39.91
N GLU A 671 14.34 94.20 -41.00
CA GLU A 671 14.78 94.48 -42.37
C GLU A 671 13.82 95.46 -43.06
N ALA A 672 14.33 96.23 -44.04
CA ALA A 672 13.55 97.21 -44.80
C ALA A 672 12.79 96.60 -45.99
N ASP A 673 11.54 96.99 -46.12
CA ASP A 673 10.70 96.75 -47.30
C ASP A 673 10.82 97.93 -48.26
N TYR A 674 11.00 97.64 -49.55
CA TYR A 674 11.21 98.63 -50.61
C TYR A 674 10.06 98.62 -51.61
N ASP A 675 9.67 99.80 -52.13
CA ASP A 675 8.80 99.88 -53.30
C ASP A 675 9.58 99.68 -54.61
N ALA A 676 8.84 99.63 -55.73
CA ALA A 676 9.40 99.46 -57.06
C ALA A 676 10.34 100.61 -57.52
N SER A 677 10.38 101.74 -56.81
CA SER A 677 11.29 102.86 -57.06
C SER A 677 12.56 102.83 -56.18
N GLY A 678 12.67 101.83 -55.29
CA GLY A 678 13.79 101.67 -54.36
C GLY A 678 13.67 102.52 -53.09
N LYS A 679 12.50 103.12 -52.82
CA LYS A 679 12.25 103.87 -51.59
C LYS A 679 11.77 102.92 -50.50
N ILE A 680 12.24 103.14 -49.27
CA ILE A 680 11.81 102.37 -48.09
C ILE A 680 10.34 102.70 -47.79
N VAL A 681 9.50 101.65 -47.71
CA VAL A 681 8.04 101.74 -47.46
C VAL A 681 7.59 101.04 -46.19
N GLY A 682 8.46 100.26 -45.56
CA GLY A 682 8.14 99.50 -44.35
C GLY A 682 9.35 98.82 -43.74
N LEU A 683 9.12 98.17 -42.60
CA LEU A 683 10.05 97.26 -41.96
C LEU A 683 9.33 95.95 -41.65
N HIS A 684 10.00 94.81 -41.80
CA HIS A 684 9.50 93.53 -41.29
C HIS A 684 10.59 92.81 -40.51
N GLY A 685 10.19 91.86 -39.68
CA GLY A 685 11.16 91.21 -38.81
C GLY A 685 10.59 90.10 -37.96
N THR A 686 11.45 89.60 -37.09
CA THR A 686 11.11 88.57 -36.12
C THR A 686 11.60 88.95 -34.73
N VAL A 687 10.90 88.44 -33.71
CA VAL A 687 11.33 88.49 -32.31
C VAL A 687 11.28 87.06 -31.81
N GLN A 688 12.42 86.55 -31.34
CA GLN A 688 12.55 85.22 -30.79
C GLN A 688 12.73 85.29 -29.27
N ASP A 689 11.85 84.64 -28.50
CA ASP A 689 12.05 84.47 -27.05
C ASP A 689 13.13 83.41 -26.79
N ASN A 690 14.28 83.85 -26.28
CA ASN A 690 15.41 82.99 -25.93
C ASN A 690 15.54 82.75 -24.40
N THR A 691 14.53 83.14 -23.61
CA THR A 691 14.50 82.94 -22.13
C THR A 691 14.63 81.47 -21.74
N ARG A 692 13.99 80.56 -22.50
CA ARG A 692 14.09 79.12 -22.27
C ARG A 692 15.51 78.57 -22.49
N ARG A 693 16.25 79.10 -23.47
CA ARG A 693 17.62 78.66 -23.75
C ARG A 693 18.53 78.97 -22.56
N LYS A 694 18.45 80.19 -22.01
CA LYS A 694 19.20 80.59 -20.81
C LYS A 694 18.80 79.78 -19.55
N LYS A 695 17.52 79.40 -19.39
CA LYS A 695 17.07 78.52 -18.28
C LYS A 695 17.46 77.05 -18.46
N ALA A 696 17.46 76.53 -19.69
CA ALA A 696 17.80 75.16 -20.01
C ALA A 696 19.28 74.84 -19.75
N GLU A 697 20.19 75.81 -19.99
CA GLU A 697 21.61 75.67 -19.63
C GLU A 697 21.80 75.45 -18.12
N ASP A 698 20.99 76.11 -17.29
CA ASP A 698 21.07 76.03 -15.83
C ASP A 698 20.35 74.78 -15.27
N GLU A 699 19.27 74.33 -15.93
CA GLU A 699 18.60 73.04 -15.65
C GLU A 699 19.45 71.84 -16.05
N LEU A 700 20.19 71.92 -17.16
CA LEU A 700 21.11 70.87 -17.63
C LEU A 700 22.15 70.55 -16.55
N ARG A 701 22.75 71.58 -15.95
CA ARG A 701 23.73 71.44 -14.86
C ARG A 701 23.16 70.70 -13.65
N LYS A 702 21.93 71.00 -13.24
CA LYS A 702 21.25 70.32 -12.11
C LYS A 702 20.82 68.88 -12.46
N SER A 703 20.46 68.63 -13.71
CA SER A 703 20.11 67.29 -14.20
C SER A 703 21.32 66.36 -14.23
N GLU A 704 22.51 66.86 -14.60
CA GLU A 704 23.76 66.08 -14.59
C GLU A 704 24.14 65.57 -13.19
N GLU A 705 24.03 66.43 -12.17
CA GLU A 705 24.27 66.05 -10.77
C GLU A 705 23.27 65.00 -10.27
N LYS A 706 21.99 65.17 -10.61
CA LYS A 706 20.92 64.23 -10.27
C LYS A 706 21.10 62.86 -10.95
N TYR A 707 21.50 62.83 -12.22
CA TYR A 707 21.74 61.59 -12.98
C TYR A 707 22.89 60.78 -12.39
N ARG A 708 24.00 61.43 -12.01
CA ARG A 708 25.15 60.75 -11.38
C ARG A 708 24.82 60.09 -10.04
N ALA A 709 23.94 60.68 -9.24
CA ALA A 709 23.50 60.09 -7.96
C ALA A 709 22.63 58.84 -8.18
N LEU A 710 21.64 58.92 -9.08
CA LEU A 710 20.71 57.80 -9.36
C LEU A 710 21.41 56.55 -9.89
N ILE A 711 22.44 56.69 -10.72
CA ILE A 711 23.17 55.56 -11.28
C ILE A 711 24.05 54.86 -10.24
N ASN A 712 24.65 55.63 -9.32
CA ASN A 712 25.55 55.07 -8.31
C ASN A 712 24.82 54.39 -7.15
N ASP A 713 23.61 54.83 -6.82
CA ASP A 713 22.77 54.24 -5.76
C ASP A 713 21.91 53.06 -6.24
N ALA A 714 21.96 52.70 -7.53
CA ALA A 714 21.26 51.53 -8.06
C ALA A 714 21.71 50.24 -7.34
N SER A 715 20.79 49.31 -7.12
CA SER A 715 21.10 48.01 -6.48
C SER A 715 21.76 47.01 -7.44
N ASP A 716 21.53 47.18 -8.74
CA ASP A 716 22.09 46.35 -9.81
C ASP A 716 23.31 47.03 -10.45
N ALA A 717 24.19 46.24 -11.04
CA ALA A 717 25.35 46.73 -11.78
C ALA A 717 24.90 47.32 -13.13
N ILE A 718 25.34 48.52 -13.46
CA ILE A 718 24.99 49.22 -14.70
C ILE A 718 26.27 49.52 -15.47
N ILE A 719 26.30 49.12 -16.75
CA ILE A 719 27.44 49.23 -17.65
C ILE A 719 26.97 49.83 -18.97
N LEU A 720 27.61 50.90 -19.44
CA LEU A 720 27.44 51.48 -20.76
C LEU A 720 28.58 51.03 -21.68
N ALA A 721 28.27 50.62 -22.90
CA ALA A 721 29.24 50.22 -23.92
C ALA A 721 28.95 50.88 -25.28
N ASP A 722 29.96 51.06 -26.12
CA ASP A 722 29.77 51.47 -27.53
C ASP A 722 29.28 50.30 -28.39
N ASP A 723 28.97 50.56 -29.67
CA ASP A 723 28.51 49.58 -30.66
C ASP A 723 29.51 48.44 -30.96
N LYS A 724 30.77 48.60 -30.53
CA LYS A 724 31.81 47.57 -30.64
C LYS A 724 32.03 46.83 -29.33
N GLY A 725 31.21 47.11 -28.31
CA GLY A 725 31.26 46.48 -26.99
C GLY A 725 32.33 47.03 -26.07
N LYS A 726 33.01 48.12 -26.42
CA LYS A 726 33.97 48.77 -25.53
C LYS A 726 33.21 49.47 -24.40
N LEU A 727 33.60 49.21 -23.15
CA LEU A 727 32.92 49.80 -22.01
C LEU A 727 33.27 51.30 -21.92
N LEU A 728 32.23 52.12 -21.85
CA LEU A 728 32.31 53.57 -21.80
C LEU A 728 32.17 54.09 -20.36
N GLU A 729 31.19 53.54 -19.64
CA GLU A 729 30.89 53.97 -18.27
C GLU A 729 30.33 52.82 -17.45
N VAL A 730 30.61 52.81 -16.16
CA VAL A 730 30.10 51.83 -15.22
C VAL A 730 29.70 52.52 -13.92
N ASN A 731 28.71 51.95 -13.22
CA ASN A 731 28.37 52.36 -11.87
C ASN A 731 29.17 51.58 -10.82
N LYS A 732 29.10 52.02 -9.56
CA LYS A 732 29.81 51.39 -8.44
C LYS A 732 29.43 49.91 -8.24
N LYS A 733 28.17 49.52 -8.48
CA LYS A 733 27.75 48.11 -8.37
C LYS A 733 28.40 47.21 -9.40
N ALA A 734 28.69 47.70 -10.60
CA ALA A 734 29.44 46.94 -11.60
C ALA A 734 30.87 46.67 -11.15
N GLU A 735 31.53 47.63 -10.49
CA GLU A 735 32.85 47.42 -9.89
C GLU A 735 32.81 46.35 -8.78
N GLU A 736 31.79 46.38 -7.91
CA GLU A 736 31.59 45.37 -6.85
C GLU A 736 31.28 43.96 -7.40
N LEU A 737 30.45 43.88 -8.43
CA LEU A 737 30.04 42.63 -9.07
C LEU A 737 31.18 41.97 -9.84
N LEU A 738 31.97 42.74 -10.57
CA LEU A 738 33.04 42.23 -11.45
C LEU A 738 34.42 42.22 -10.76
N GLY A 739 34.62 43.04 -9.73
CA GLY A 739 35.88 43.15 -8.99
C GLY A 739 36.98 43.93 -9.72
N PHE A 740 36.63 44.67 -10.77
CA PHE A 740 37.52 45.58 -11.50
C PHE A 740 37.15 47.03 -11.19
N THR A 741 38.13 47.94 -11.25
CA THR A 741 37.90 49.38 -11.12
C THR A 741 37.31 49.98 -12.40
N LYS A 742 36.64 51.14 -12.33
CA LYS A 742 36.08 51.86 -13.48
C LYS A 742 37.15 52.14 -14.55
N GLU A 743 38.36 52.52 -14.14
CA GLU A 743 39.48 52.77 -15.06
C GLU A 743 39.93 51.51 -15.79
N GLU A 744 39.93 50.35 -15.10
CA GLU A 744 40.22 49.05 -15.72
C GLU A 744 39.12 48.63 -16.67
N LEU A 745 37.86 48.73 -16.25
CA LEU A 745 36.68 48.37 -17.04
C LEU A 745 36.59 49.21 -18.32
N SER A 746 36.89 50.52 -18.28
CA SER A 746 36.87 51.41 -19.46
C SER A 746 37.84 51.01 -20.59
N LYS A 747 38.84 50.19 -20.27
CA LYS A 747 39.82 49.64 -21.23
C LYS A 747 39.42 48.27 -21.74
N MET A 748 38.41 47.66 -21.13
CA MET A 748 37.93 46.33 -21.46
C MET A 748 36.80 46.40 -22.49
N ASN A 749 36.62 45.30 -23.19
CA ASN A 749 35.46 45.02 -24.00
C ASN A 749 34.51 44.12 -23.20
N MET A 750 33.19 44.25 -23.41
CA MET A 750 32.20 43.46 -22.71
C MET A 750 32.39 41.96 -22.87
N THR A 751 32.92 41.51 -24.00
CA THR A 751 33.26 40.10 -24.23
C THR A 751 34.20 39.58 -23.14
N GLN A 752 35.11 40.41 -22.65
CA GLN A 752 36.05 40.04 -21.59
C GLN A 752 35.41 39.89 -20.21
N LEU A 753 34.14 40.27 -20.04
CA LEU A 753 33.39 40.13 -18.78
C LEU A 753 32.72 38.76 -18.64
N HIS A 754 32.77 37.91 -19.67
CA HIS A 754 32.10 36.62 -19.70
C HIS A 754 33.11 35.48 -19.92
N PRO A 755 32.87 34.29 -19.35
CA PRO A 755 33.63 33.09 -19.71
C PRO A 755 33.53 32.78 -21.20
N HIS A 756 34.52 32.08 -21.75
CA HIS A 756 34.59 31.77 -23.19
C HIS A 756 33.33 31.09 -23.73
N GLU A 757 32.73 30.20 -22.94
CA GLU A 757 31.50 29.46 -23.26
C GLU A 757 30.26 30.37 -23.40
N GLU A 758 30.25 31.54 -22.76
CA GLU A 758 29.11 32.47 -22.76
C GLU A 758 29.34 33.67 -23.67
N LEU A 759 30.52 33.77 -24.27
CA LEU A 759 30.88 34.83 -25.23
C LEU A 759 29.91 34.86 -26.40
N GLU A 760 29.58 33.70 -26.95
CA GLU A 760 28.69 33.61 -28.10
C GLU A 760 27.28 34.08 -27.79
N ARG A 761 26.71 33.60 -26.69
CA ARG A 761 25.39 34.04 -26.21
C ARG A 761 25.39 35.53 -25.87
N THR A 762 26.46 36.03 -25.27
CA THR A 762 26.59 37.45 -24.92
C THR A 762 26.77 38.31 -26.18
N ILE A 763 27.60 37.91 -27.14
CA ILE A 763 27.83 38.63 -28.40
C ILE A 763 26.55 38.63 -29.24
N ASN A 764 25.84 37.50 -29.35
CA ASN A 764 24.57 37.43 -30.08
C ASN A 764 23.50 38.25 -29.36
N THR A 765 23.42 38.21 -28.03
CA THR A 765 22.50 39.08 -27.28
C THR A 765 22.88 40.55 -27.41
N PHE A 766 24.17 40.87 -27.46
CA PHE A 766 24.65 42.23 -27.66
C PHE A 766 24.35 42.76 -29.06
N LYS A 767 24.55 41.93 -30.10
CA LYS A 767 24.10 42.21 -31.47
C LYS A 767 22.59 42.38 -31.52
N GLU A 768 21.84 41.49 -30.86
CA GLU A 768 20.39 41.58 -30.74
C GLU A 768 19.97 42.88 -30.05
N ILE A 769 20.67 43.32 -29.02
CA ILE A 769 20.44 44.62 -28.38
C ILE A 769 20.75 45.75 -29.37
N ILE A 770 21.89 45.73 -30.09
CA ILE A 770 22.24 46.74 -31.13
C ILE A 770 21.13 46.82 -32.20
N GLU A 771 20.66 45.67 -32.68
CA GLU A 771 19.72 45.55 -33.80
C GLU A 771 18.27 45.84 -33.39
N LYS A 772 17.80 45.25 -32.29
CA LYS A 772 16.40 45.33 -31.83
C LYS A 772 16.14 46.40 -30.77
N GLY A 773 17.18 47.05 -30.26
CA GLY A 773 17.11 48.15 -29.28
C GLY A 773 16.96 47.71 -27.82
N SER A 774 16.64 46.45 -27.54
CA SER A 774 16.68 45.87 -26.20
C SER A 774 16.83 44.35 -26.26
N GLY A 775 17.29 43.76 -25.16
CA GLY A 775 17.49 42.34 -25.06
C GLY A 775 17.81 41.95 -23.62
N SER A 776 17.62 40.68 -23.30
CA SER A 776 17.94 40.17 -21.98
C SER A 776 18.61 38.81 -22.09
N LEU A 777 19.58 38.57 -21.22
CA LEU A 777 20.23 37.29 -21.02
C LEU A 777 19.97 36.84 -19.58
N ILE A 778 19.05 35.90 -19.43
CA ILE A 778 18.72 35.28 -18.13
C ILE A 778 19.80 34.23 -17.84
N ASP A 779 20.17 34.09 -16.58
CA ASP A 779 21.09 33.06 -16.08
C ASP A 779 22.48 33.09 -16.75
N ALA A 780 22.90 34.27 -17.22
CA ALA A 780 24.21 34.51 -17.78
C ALA A 780 25.30 34.32 -16.72
N LYS A 781 26.54 34.14 -17.17
CA LYS A 781 27.70 34.06 -16.28
C LYS A 781 28.65 35.21 -16.58
N VAL A 782 29.04 35.93 -15.54
CA VAL A 782 30.11 36.93 -15.61
C VAL A 782 31.36 36.45 -14.90
N LEU A 783 32.51 36.80 -15.45
CA LEU A 783 33.82 36.48 -14.95
C LEU A 783 34.34 37.62 -14.08
N ARG A 784 34.54 37.35 -12.78
CA ARG A 784 35.20 38.29 -11.87
C ARG A 784 36.71 38.32 -12.12
N LYS A 785 37.36 39.42 -11.72
CA LYS A 785 38.82 39.60 -11.76
C LYS A 785 39.62 38.47 -11.11
N ASN A 786 39.08 37.85 -10.05
CA ASN A 786 39.71 36.73 -9.36
C ASN A 786 39.47 35.36 -10.03
N GLY A 787 38.89 35.34 -11.23
CA GLY A 787 38.58 34.13 -11.99
C GLY A 787 37.30 33.41 -11.56
N ARG A 788 36.57 33.90 -10.55
CA ARG A 788 35.29 33.30 -10.15
C ARG A 788 34.18 33.70 -11.12
N ILE A 789 33.31 32.74 -11.39
CA ILE A 789 32.14 32.94 -12.23
C ILE A 789 30.94 33.24 -11.34
N VAL A 790 30.18 34.27 -11.67
CA VAL A 790 28.96 34.68 -10.94
C VAL A 790 27.76 34.61 -11.89
N PRO A 791 26.67 33.93 -11.50
CA PRO A 791 25.45 33.92 -12.30
C PRO A 791 24.72 35.25 -12.15
N VAL A 792 24.31 35.82 -13.28
CA VAL A 792 23.63 37.12 -13.36
C VAL A 792 22.48 37.08 -14.38
N ASP A 793 21.42 37.84 -14.12
CA ASP A 793 20.45 38.21 -15.15
C ASP A 793 20.86 39.56 -15.74
N ILE A 794 20.95 39.64 -17.06
CA ILE A 794 21.41 40.84 -17.76
C ILE A 794 20.27 41.38 -18.60
N ALA A 795 19.89 42.63 -18.39
CA ALA A 795 18.94 43.34 -19.23
C ALA A 795 19.69 44.48 -19.94
N GLY A 796 19.77 44.41 -21.26
CA GLY A 796 20.41 45.39 -22.11
C GLY A 796 19.40 46.22 -22.89
N SER A 797 19.66 47.51 -23.02
CA SER A 797 18.91 48.41 -23.90
C SER A 797 19.84 49.35 -24.63
N VAL A 798 19.53 49.66 -25.88
CA VAL A 798 20.20 50.75 -26.60
C VAL A 798 19.61 52.04 -26.08
N ILE A 799 20.44 52.88 -25.49
CA ILE A 799 20.09 54.24 -25.15
C ILE A 799 20.77 55.18 -26.14
N GLN A 800 20.03 56.22 -26.53
CA GLN A 800 20.58 57.26 -27.38
C GLN A 800 21.42 58.20 -26.50
N TYR A 801 22.74 58.22 -26.70
CA TYR A 801 23.64 59.13 -26.00
C TYR A 801 24.25 60.09 -27.04
N SER A 802 23.69 61.30 -27.10
CA SER A 802 23.91 62.25 -28.19
C SER A 802 23.58 61.61 -29.56
N ASP A 803 24.52 61.63 -30.53
CA ASP A 803 24.36 61.02 -31.87
C ASP A 803 24.87 59.58 -31.96
N LYS A 804 25.26 58.98 -30.82
CA LYS A 804 25.80 57.61 -30.78
C LYS A 804 24.83 56.69 -30.04
N LYS A 805 24.58 55.53 -30.65
CA LYS A 805 23.91 54.42 -29.97
C LYS A 805 24.91 53.83 -28.98
N VAL A 806 24.57 53.90 -27.70
CA VAL A 806 25.32 53.23 -26.63
C VAL A 806 24.42 52.22 -25.96
N ILE A 807 25.01 51.17 -25.42
CA ILE A 807 24.27 50.05 -24.87
C ILE A 807 24.40 50.07 -23.37
N GLN A 808 23.27 50.19 -22.69
CA GLN A 808 23.15 50.06 -21.25
C GLN A 808 22.82 48.63 -20.90
N GLY A 809 23.72 47.93 -20.22
CA GLY A 809 23.48 46.64 -19.59
C GLY A 809 23.28 46.79 -18.08
N ILE A 810 22.18 46.24 -17.57
CA ILE A 810 21.87 46.08 -16.16
C ILE A 810 22.12 44.62 -15.79
N PHE A 811 23.03 44.37 -14.86
CA PHE A 811 23.47 43.05 -14.42
C PHE A 811 23.03 42.84 -12.98
N ARG A 812 22.11 41.89 -12.77
CA ARG A 812 21.59 41.51 -11.46
C ARG A 812 22.23 40.20 -11.00
N ASP A 813 22.87 40.21 -9.83
CA ASP A 813 23.40 38.99 -9.21
C ASP A 813 22.27 38.07 -8.73
N ILE A 814 22.21 36.84 -9.25
CA ILE A 814 21.18 35.85 -8.93
C ILE A 814 21.74 34.67 -8.12
N THR A 815 22.93 34.80 -7.54
CA THR A 815 23.60 33.73 -6.79
C THR A 815 22.72 33.17 -5.67
N GLN A 816 21.97 34.02 -4.97
CA GLN A 816 21.08 33.55 -3.90
C GLN A 816 19.84 32.81 -4.45
N ARG A 817 19.28 33.26 -5.59
CA ARG A 817 18.14 32.59 -6.24
C ARG A 817 18.53 31.17 -6.68
N LYS A 818 19.65 31.03 -7.39
CA LYS A 818 20.11 29.73 -7.88
C LYS A 818 20.39 28.71 -6.77
N LYS A 819 21.00 29.14 -5.66
CA LYS A 819 21.25 28.25 -4.52
C LYS A 819 19.95 27.73 -3.87
N ALA A 820 18.92 28.57 -3.80
CA ALA A 820 17.63 28.18 -3.24
C ALA A 820 16.89 27.19 -4.17
N GLU A 821 16.93 27.43 -5.49
CA GLU A 821 16.34 26.56 -6.50
C GLU A 821 17.04 25.18 -6.56
N GLU A 822 18.37 25.15 -6.52
CA GLU A 822 19.16 23.90 -6.47
C GLU A 822 18.81 23.07 -5.23
N THR A 823 18.73 23.71 -4.06
CA THR A 823 18.38 23.04 -2.80
C THR A 823 16.96 22.44 -2.86
N LEU A 824 16.00 23.20 -3.39
CA LEU A 824 14.63 22.72 -3.54
C LEU A 824 14.53 21.56 -4.53
N HIS A 825 15.23 21.65 -5.66
CA HIS A 825 15.25 20.61 -6.68
C HIS A 825 15.95 19.33 -6.18
N GLU A 826 16.98 19.45 -5.36
CA GLU A 826 17.65 18.32 -4.73
C GLU A 826 16.73 17.61 -3.72
N ASN A 827 16.02 18.37 -2.87
CA ASN A 827 15.05 17.81 -1.93
C ASN A 827 13.89 17.08 -2.63
N LEU A 828 13.30 17.69 -3.67
CA LEU A 828 12.24 17.07 -4.45
C LEU A 828 12.71 15.79 -5.17
N ARG A 829 13.96 15.79 -5.66
CA ARG A 829 14.56 14.61 -6.31
C ARG A 829 14.82 13.48 -5.31
N LEU A 830 15.27 13.81 -4.09
CA LEU A 830 15.45 12.84 -3.00
C LEU A 830 14.12 12.22 -2.57
N GLU A 831 13.07 13.03 -2.39
CA GLU A 831 11.73 12.55 -2.04
C GLU A 831 11.13 11.68 -3.15
N ALA A 832 11.22 12.10 -4.41
CA ALA A 832 10.75 11.32 -5.55
C ALA A 832 11.50 9.99 -5.68
N ALA A 833 12.84 10.00 -5.47
CA ALA A 833 13.65 8.79 -5.49
C ALA A 833 13.28 7.83 -4.35
N ASP A 834 13.03 8.32 -3.14
CA ASP A 834 12.68 7.48 -1.99
C ASP A 834 11.26 6.89 -2.12
N LYS A 835 10.31 7.66 -2.65
CA LYS A 835 8.96 7.18 -2.99
C LYS A 835 9.01 6.12 -4.09
N ALA A 836 9.74 6.37 -5.18
CA ALA A 836 9.92 5.42 -6.26
C ALA A 836 10.62 4.13 -5.79
N LYS A 837 11.65 4.24 -4.94
CA LYS A 837 12.33 3.10 -4.30
C LYS A 837 11.34 2.27 -3.48
N SER A 838 10.52 2.91 -2.64
CA SER A 838 9.52 2.25 -1.81
C SER A 838 8.46 1.50 -2.64
N GLU A 839 7.89 2.16 -3.64
CA GLU A 839 6.87 1.58 -4.52
C GLU A 839 7.44 0.43 -5.36
N PHE A 840 8.68 0.59 -5.87
CA PHE A 840 9.39 -0.48 -6.57
C PHE A 840 9.54 -1.73 -5.70
N PHE A 841 10.02 -1.60 -4.46
CA PHE A 841 10.18 -2.76 -3.58
C PHE A 841 8.83 -3.41 -3.22
N ALA A 842 7.78 -2.62 -2.98
CA ALA A 842 6.44 -3.13 -2.69
C ALA A 842 5.86 -3.94 -3.86
N ASN A 843 5.90 -3.37 -5.07
CA ASN A 843 5.41 -4.01 -6.29
C ASN A 843 6.25 -5.25 -6.62
N MET A 844 7.57 -5.12 -6.62
CA MET A 844 8.48 -6.24 -6.89
C MET A 844 8.25 -7.38 -5.88
N SER A 845 8.01 -7.08 -4.60
CA SER A 845 7.70 -8.14 -3.63
C SER A 845 6.40 -8.87 -3.96
N HIS A 846 5.38 -8.18 -4.43
CA HIS A 846 4.12 -8.83 -4.83
C HIS A 846 4.37 -9.72 -6.07
N GLU A 847 5.03 -9.16 -7.08
CA GLU A 847 5.34 -9.83 -8.35
C GLU A 847 6.28 -11.03 -8.18
N LEU A 848 7.21 -11.01 -7.20
CA LEU A 848 8.06 -12.15 -6.90
C LEU A 848 7.38 -13.19 -6.00
N ARG A 849 6.50 -12.76 -5.10
CA ARG A 849 5.79 -13.67 -4.18
C ARG A 849 4.85 -14.59 -4.93
N THR A 850 4.17 -14.10 -5.97
CA THR A 850 3.22 -14.88 -6.77
C THR A 850 3.86 -16.13 -7.42
N PRO A 851 4.93 -16.02 -8.24
CA PRO A 851 5.57 -17.19 -8.84
C PRO A 851 6.29 -18.07 -7.80
N LEU A 852 6.86 -17.47 -6.73
CA LEU A 852 7.49 -18.26 -5.66
C LEU A 852 6.48 -19.10 -4.90
N ASN A 853 5.30 -18.56 -4.59
CA ASN A 853 4.22 -19.31 -3.94
C ASN A 853 3.71 -20.45 -4.83
N ALA A 854 3.60 -20.23 -6.14
CA ALA A 854 3.27 -21.29 -7.08
C ALA A 854 4.35 -22.40 -7.09
N SER A 855 5.64 -22.03 -7.15
CA SER A 855 6.76 -22.98 -7.14
C SER A 855 6.87 -23.75 -5.82
N ILE A 856 6.60 -23.10 -4.67
CA ILE A 856 6.46 -23.76 -3.37
C ILE A 856 5.29 -24.75 -3.40
N GLY A 857 4.13 -24.33 -3.90
CA GLY A 857 2.95 -25.20 -4.02
C GLY A 857 3.25 -26.45 -4.84
N PHE A 858 3.83 -26.31 -6.03
CA PHE A 858 4.17 -27.46 -6.88
C PHE A 858 5.26 -28.36 -6.28
N SER A 859 6.30 -27.79 -5.66
CA SER A 859 7.33 -28.59 -4.98
C SER A 859 6.77 -29.33 -3.76
N GLU A 860 5.81 -28.75 -3.05
CA GLU A 860 5.11 -29.38 -1.93
C GLU A 860 4.21 -30.53 -2.42
N LEU A 861 3.44 -30.33 -3.50
CA LEU A 861 2.64 -31.37 -4.15
C LEU A 861 3.50 -32.56 -4.64
N LEU A 862 4.67 -32.27 -5.24
CA LEU A 862 5.63 -33.28 -5.66
C LEU A 862 6.19 -34.07 -4.46
N LYS A 863 6.52 -33.39 -3.35
CA LYS A 863 6.93 -34.06 -2.10
C LYS A 863 5.86 -34.94 -1.49
N MET A 864 4.59 -34.57 -1.66
CA MET A 864 3.44 -35.36 -1.19
C MET A 864 3.12 -36.56 -2.10
N GLY A 865 3.81 -36.70 -3.24
CA GLY A 865 3.65 -37.82 -4.19
C GLY A 865 2.41 -37.74 -5.06
N ILE A 866 1.76 -36.57 -5.15
CA ILE A 866 0.48 -36.40 -5.87
C ILE A 866 0.64 -36.53 -7.39
N ALA A 867 1.79 -36.13 -7.94
CA ALA A 867 2.10 -36.26 -9.36
C ALA A 867 2.89 -37.55 -9.69
N GLY A 868 2.88 -38.54 -8.78
CA GLY A 868 3.61 -39.81 -8.90
C GLY A 868 4.73 -39.98 -7.87
N GLU A 869 5.23 -41.22 -7.74
CA GLU A 869 6.34 -41.52 -6.83
C GLU A 869 7.65 -40.92 -7.34
N LEU A 870 8.28 -40.10 -6.49
CA LEU A 870 9.61 -39.55 -6.76
C LEU A 870 10.70 -40.55 -6.36
N ASN A 871 11.70 -40.74 -7.21
CA ASN A 871 12.92 -41.42 -6.80
C ASN A 871 13.74 -40.56 -5.81
N GLU A 872 14.69 -41.17 -5.10
CA GLU A 872 15.46 -40.47 -4.05
C GLU A 872 16.20 -39.22 -4.54
N LYS A 873 16.72 -39.24 -5.77
CA LYS A 873 17.40 -38.07 -6.36
C LYS A 873 16.43 -36.94 -6.69
N GLN A 874 15.24 -37.28 -7.20
CA GLN A 874 14.16 -36.33 -7.45
C GLN A 874 13.61 -35.73 -6.15
N LYS A 875 13.41 -36.54 -5.10
CA LYS A 875 13.03 -36.02 -3.77
C LYS A 875 14.02 -34.98 -3.29
N GLN A 876 15.31 -35.25 -3.43
CA GLN A 876 16.37 -34.32 -3.03
C GLN A 876 16.33 -33.01 -3.83
N TYR A 877 16.10 -33.07 -5.14
CA TYR A 877 15.92 -31.88 -5.97
C TYR A 877 14.68 -31.07 -5.60
N VAL A 878 13.55 -31.73 -5.38
CA VAL A 878 12.31 -31.06 -4.97
C VAL A 878 12.46 -30.43 -3.59
N ASP A 879 13.14 -31.08 -2.65
CA ASP A 879 13.42 -30.53 -1.33
C ASP A 879 14.35 -29.30 -1.38
N ASN A 880 15.33 -29.33 -2.30
CA ASN A 880 16.19 -28.18 -2.56
C ASN A 880 15.41 -27.02 -3.18
N ILE A 881 14.50 -27.27 -4.13
CA ILE A 881 13.62 -26.24 -4.72
C ILE A 881 12.73 -25.62 -3.66
N TYR A 882 12.06 -26.45 -2.86
CA TYR A 882 11.18 -26.00 -1.78
C TYR A 882 11.93 -25.12 -0.77
N THR A 883 13.09 -25.58 -0.32
CA THR A 883 13.93 -24.88 0.66
C THR A 883 14.48 -23.56 0.08
N SER A 884 14.93 -23.57 -1.17
CA SER A 884 15.45 -22.36 -1.85
C SER A 884 14.36 -21.30 -2.05
N ASN A 885 13.15 -21.71 -2.44
CA ASN A 885 12.04 -20.78 -2.62
C ASN A 885 11.55 -20.18 -1.29
N LYS A 886 11.47 -20.98 -0.22
CA LYS A 886 11.17 -20.48 1.12
C LYS A 886 12.23 -19.49 1.61
N PHE A 887 13.51 -19.76 1.30
CA PHE A 887 14.60 -18.85 1.59
C PHE A 887 14.46 -17.52 0.83
N LEU A 888 14.19 -17.54 -0.48
CA LEU A 888 13.97 -16.33 -1.29
C LEU A 888 12.79 -15.49 -0.76
N LEU A 889 11.69 -16.14 -0.40
CA LEU A 889 10.52 -15.47 0.19
C LEU A 889 10.84 -14.75 1.50
N THR A 890 11.66 -15.39 2.34
CA THR A 890 12.15 -14.78 3.58
C THR A 890 13.03 -13.57 3.28
N LEU A 891 13.92 -13.68 2.30
CA LEU A 891 14.80 -12.59 1.85
C LEU A 891 14.03 -11.37 1.33
N ILE A 892 12.99 -11.60 0.53
CA ILE A 892 12.14 -10.53 0.00
C ILE A 892 11.40 -9.81 1.14
N ASN A 893 10.86 -10.57 2.11
CA ASN A 893 10.20 -9.98 3.26
C ASN A 893 11.18 -9.20 4.15
N ASP A 894 12.39 -9.70 4.36
CA ASP A 894 13.46 -8.99 5.09
C ASP A 894 13.83 -7.65 4.40
N ILE A 895 13.96 -7.64 3.07
CA ILE A 895 14.24 -6.42 2.28
C ILE A 895 13.09 -5.42 2.39
N LEU A 896 11.84 -5.89 2.32
CA LEU A 896 10.67 -5.03 2.49
C LEU A 896 10.59 -4.41 3.88
N ASP A 897 10.79 -5.21 4.92
CA ASP A 897 10.80 -4.73 6.30
C ASP A 897 11.88 -3.66 6.47
N LEU A 898 13.09 -3.90 5.95
CA LEU A 898 14.18 -2.92 5.99
C LEU A 898 13.83 -1.63 5.23
N SER A 899 13.25 -1.74 4.04
CA SER A 899 12.84 -0.59 3.22
C SER A 899 11.77 0.27 3.91
N LYS A 900 10.77 -0.37 4.54
CA LYS A 900 9.73 0.33 5.31
C LYS A 900 10.29 1.05 6.53
N ILE A 901 11.26 0.44 7.21
CA ILE A 901 11.95 1.03 8.35
C ILE A 901 12.75 2.26 7.91
N GLU A 902 13.55 2.16 6.84
CA GLU A 902 14.35 3.27 6.31
C GLU A 902 13.49 4.47 5.89
N ALA A 903 12.33 4.20 5.31
CA ALA A 903 11.37 5.23 4.88
C ALA A 903 10.55 5.82 6.05
N GLY A 904 10.78 5.41 7.31
CA GLY A 904 10.00 5.86 8.47
C GLY A 904 8.53 5.42 8.47
N LYS A 905 8.16 4.43 7.64
CA LYS A 905 6.77 3.98 7.44
C LYS A 905 6.31 2.90 8.42
N ILE A 906 7.17 2.46 9.34
CA ILE A 906 6.78 1.54 10.42
C ILE A 906 6.38 2.36 11.65
N GLU A 907 5.08 2.38 11.92
CA GLU A 907 4.56 2.81 13.22
C GLU A 907 4.52 1.60 14.17
N LEU A 908 5.08 1.77 15.37
CA LEU A 908 5.05 0.73 16.40
C LEU A 908 3.67 0.70 17.07
N VAL A 909 3.02 -0.46 17.05
CA VAL A 909 1.78 -0.66 17.80
C VAL A 909 2.15 -1.06 19.22
N THR A 910 2.46 -0.06 20.05
CA THR A 910 2.88 -0.28 21.43
C THR A 910 1.70 -0.70 22.30
N GLU A 911 1.83 -1.85 22.97
CA GLU A 911 0.86 -2.36 23.93
C GLU A 911 1.58 -2.81 25.21
N ASN A 912 0.83 -2.98 26.30
CA ASN A 912 1.40 -3.46 27.56
C ASN A 912 1.57 -4.99 27.50
N ILE A 913 2.79 -5.47 27.22
CA ILE A 913 3.07 -6.89 26.99
C ILE A 913 3.67 -7.56 28.22
N SER A 914 3.29 -8.82 28.45
CA SER A 914 4.00 -9.68 29.41
C SER A 914 5.27 -10.25 28.76
N LEU A 915 6.43 -9.83 29.26
CA LEU A 915 7.72 -10.22 28.69
C LEU A 915 7.98 -11.74 28.82
N PRO A 916 7.73 -12.39 29.98
CA PRO A 916 7.87 -13.85 30.10
C PRO A 916 6.94 -14.63 29.16
N VAL A 917 5.69 -14.17 28.98
CA VAL A 917 4.74 -14.82 28.06
C VAL A 917 5.21 -14.68 26.63
N THR A 918 5.65 -13.48 26.23
CA THR A 918 6.12 -13.20 24.86
C THR A 918 7.36 -14.04 24.52
N ILE A 919 8.31 -14.17 25.45
CA ILE A 919 9.48 -15.03 25.28
C ILE A 919 9.07 -16.50 25.16
N ASN A 920 8.18 -17.00 26.02
CA ASN A 920 7.71 -18.40 25.97
C ASN A 920 6.93 -18.73 24.68
N GLU A 921 6.13 -17.79 24.17
CA GLU A 921 5.47 -17.93 22.87
C GLU A 921 6.50 -18.09 21.75
N THR A 922 7.58 -17.30 21.73
CA THR A 922 8.67 -17.45 20.76
C THR A 922 9.42 -18.77 20.94
N LEU A 923 9.67 -19.20 22.18
CA LEU A 923 10.33 -20.47 22.47
C LEU A 923 9.57 -21.68 21.93
N THR A 924 8.24 -21.62 21.96
CA THR A 924 7.39 -22.69 21.43
C THR A 924 7.60 -22.90 19.93
N LEU A 925 7.84 -21.82 19.18
CA LEU A 925 8.07 -21.86 17.73
C LEU A 925 9.44 -22.47 17.33
N ILE A 926 10.44 -22.36 18.21
CA ILE A 926 11.80 -22.84 17.93
C ILE A 926 12.14 -24.18 18.62
N LYS A 927 11.27 -24.68 19.50
CA LYS A 927 11.51 -25.88 20.30
C LYS A 927 11.87 -27.10 19.46
N GLU A 928 11.16 -27.33 18.36
CA GLU A 928 11.45 -28.46 17.46
C GLU A 928 12.82 -28.33 16.79
N LYS A 929 13.18 -27.13 16.34
CA LYS A 929 14.51 -26.85 15.76
C LYS A 929 15.63 -27.04 16.78
N ALA A 930 15.43 -26.58 18.01
CA ALA A 930 16.38 -26.74 19.10
C ALA A 930 16.61 -28.23 19.43
N ILE A 931 15.53 -29.04 19.48
CA ILE A 931 15.63 -30.50 19.68
C ILE A 931 16.40 -31.16 18.54
N LYS A 932 16.11 -30.80 17.28
CA LYS A 932 16.84 -31.34 16.11
C LYS A 932 18.34 -31.03 16.13
N HIS A 933 18.75 -29.93 16.75
CA HIS A 933 20.15 -29.51 16.84
C HIS A 933 20.78 -29.84 18.22
N ASN A 934 20.14 -30.65 19.07
CA ASN A 934 20.61 -30.98 20.41
C ASN A 934 20.92 -29.74 21.29
N VAL A 935 20.09 -28.70 21.19
CA VAL A 935 20.24 -27.46 21.94
C VAL A 935 19.26 -27.40 23.12
N LEU A 936 19.80 -27.24 24.34
CA LEU A 936 19.03 -27.01 25.55
C LEU A 936 18.76 -25.51 25.72
N ILE A 937 17.50 -25.12 25.96
CA ILE A 937 17.14 -23.72 26.20
C ILE A 937 16.82 -23.51 27.69
N LYS A 938 17.50 -22.55 28.31
CA LYS A 938 17.26 -22.10 29.69
C LYS A 938 16.73 -20.67 29.71
N THR A 939 15.87 -20.37 30.68
CA THR A 939 15.31 -19.03 30.87
C THR A 939 15.48 -18.56 32.31
N GLU A 940 15.88 -17.30 32.48
CA GLU A 940 16.03 -16.65 33.78
C GLU A 940 15.34 -15.29 33.74
N PHE A 941 14.28 -15.13 34.53
CA PHE A 941 13.49 -13.90 34.58
C PHE A 941 13.59 -13.26 35.96
N GLU A 942 13.87 -11.96 36.00
CA GLU A 942 13.81 -11.21 37.25
C GLU A 942 12.34 -11.08 37.73
N PRO A 943 12.00 -11.43 38.98
CA PRO A 943 10.62 -11.44 39.46
C PRO A 943 9.88 -10.09 39.36
N GLY A 944 10.62 -8.98 39.35
CA GLY A 944 10.10 -7.61 39.25
C GLY A 944 9.80 -7.11 37.83
N LEU A 945 10.25 -7.82 36.78
CA LEU A 945 10.09 -7.40 35.39
C LEU A 945 9.03 -8.25 34.67
N LYS A 946 7.75 -7.95 34.93
CA LYS A 946 6.63 -8.69 34.30
C LYS A 946 6.12 -8.04 33.01
N PHE A 947 6.04 -6.72 32.98
CA PHE A 947 5.36 -5.97 31.91
C PHE A 947 6.24 -4.85 31.35
N ILE A 948 6.17 -4.64 30.04
CA ILE A 948 6.80 -3.52 29.31
C ILE A 948 5.82 -2.97 28.26
N GLU A 949 5.92 -1.69 27.91
CA GLU A 949 5.22 -1.11 26.77
C GLU A 949 6.07 -1.25 25.49
N ALA A 950 5.65 -2.15 24.60
CA ALA A 950 6.36 -2.43 23.34
C ALA A 950 5.42 -3.03 22.29
N ASP A 951 5.85 -3.06 21.03
CA ASP A 951 5.14 -3.80 19.99
C ASP A 951 5.43 -5.31 20.13
N LYS A 952 4.42 -6.09 20.54
CA LYS A 952 4.56 -7.53 20.79
C LYS A 952 5.10 -8.28 19.57
N GLN A 953 4.67 -7.93 18.36
CA GLN A 953 5.09 -8.64 17.16
C GLN A 953 6.54 -8.34 16.80
N ARG A 954 6.95 -7.08 16.89
CA ARG A 954 8.35 -6.68 16.61
C ARG A 954 9.33 -7.22 17.65
N VAL A 955 8.92 -7.27 18.93
CA VAL A 955 9.71 -7.93 19.98
C VAL A 955 9.87 -9.42 19.71
N LYS A 956 8.81 -10.12 19.28
CA LYS A 956 8.91 -11.52 18.85
C LYS A 956 9.85 -11.70 17.67
N GLN A 957 9.83 -10.80 16.69
CA GLN A 957 10.71 -10.83 15.52
C GLN A 957 12.19 -10.71 15.93
N VAL A 958 12.51 -9.76 16.82
CA VAL A 958 13.85 -9.60 17.43
C VAL A 958 14.29 -10.89 18.12
N LEU A 959 13.45 -11.43 19.01
CA LEU A 959 13.76 -12.65 19.75
C LEU A 959 13.94 -13.86 18.83
N PHE A 960 13.05 -14.03 17.85
CA PHE A 960 13.12 -15.13 16.89
C PHE A 960 14.41 -15.09 16.07
N ASN A 961 14.82 -13.91 15.60
CA ASN A 961 16.06 -13.73 14.85
C ASN A 961 17.30 -14.09 15.68
N LEU A 962 17.39 -13.61 16.92
CA LEU A 962 18.50 -13.91 17.81
C LEU A 962 18.56 -15.39 18.20
N LEU A 963 17.41 -16.00 18.52
CA LEU A 963 17.34 -17.41 18.92
C LEU A 963 17.62 -18.36 17.75
N ASN A 964 17.11 -18.06 16.56
CA ASN A 964 17.36 -18.87 15.37
C ASN A 964 18.84 -18.80 14.96
N ASN A 965 19.50 -17.64 15.13
CA ASN A 965 20.96 -17.53 14.99
C ASN A 965 21.71 -18.36 16.04
N ALA A 966 21.32 -18.27 17.31
CA ALA A 966 21.94 -19.04 18.39
C ALA A 966 21.83 -20.56 18.18
N ILE A 967 20.69 -21.06 17.67
CA ILE A 967 20.52 -22.48 17.31
C ILE A 967 21.37 -22.83 16.10
N LYS A 968 21.35 -21.99 15.06
CA LYS A 968 22.06 -22.25 13.81
C LYS A 968 23.59 -22.34 14.00
N PHE A 969 24.15 -21.55 14.91
CA PHE A 969 25.59 -21.49 15.17
C PHE A 969 26.03 -22.33 16.38
N SER A 970 25.17 -23.23 16.87
CA SER A 970 25.55 -24.21 17.90
C SER A 970 26.57 -25.21 17.36
N LYS A 971 27.34 -25.83 18.26
CA LYS A 971 28.29 -26.89 17.91
C LYS A 971 27.55 -28.17 17.51
N ASP A 972 28.17 -29.03 16.71
CA ASP A 972 27.57 -30.27 16.20
C ASP A 972 27.27 -31.28 17.34
N GLU A 973 27.96 -31.17 18.48
CA GLU A 973 27.76 -31.96 19.72
C GLU A 973 26.61 -31.44 20.61
N GLY A 974 25.91 -30.38 20.19
CA GLY A 974 24.84 -29.73 20.95
C GLY A 974 25.32 -28.50 21.72
N GLY A 975 24.40 -27.81 22.40
CA GLY A 975 24.73 -26.57 23.12
C GLY A 975 23.65 -26.12 24.11
N THR A 976 23.97 -25.09 24.90
CA THR A 976 22.98 -24.43 25.76
C THR A 976 22.78 -23.00 25.29
N ILE A 977 21.51 -22.61 25.15
CA ILE A 977 21.10 -21.21 24.96
C ILE A 977 20.43 -20.73 26.25
N THR A 978 20.91 -19.62 26.79
CA THR A 978 20.35 -19.00 27.99
C THR A 978 19.74 -17.66 27.63
N ILE A 979 18.45 -17.47 27.98
CA ILE A 979 17.76 -16.19 27.82
C ILE A 979 17.58 -15.58 29.20
N THR A 980 18.07 -14.35 29.38
CA THR A 980 17.90 -13.61 30.62
C THR A 980 17.10 -12.34 30.37
N ALA A 981 16.20 -11.98 31.28
CA ALA A 981 15.54 -10.68 31.28
C ALA A 981 15.65 -10.04 32.67
N LYS A 982 16.27 -8.86 32.73
CA LYS A 982 16.56 -8.12 33.97
C LYS A 982 16.18 -6.66 33.82
N LYS A 983 15.81 -6.01 34.92
CA LYS A 983 15.54 -4.57 34.95
C LYS A 983 16.85 -3.81 35.16
N GLU A 984 17.12 -2.82 34.31
CA GLU A 984 18.27 -1.91 34.43
C GLU A 984 17.77 -0.47 34.32
N GLY A 985 17.50 0.17 35.47
CA GLY A 985 16.85 1.49 35.52
C GLY A 985 15.42 1.43 34.98
N ASP A 986 15.11 2.29 34.01
CA ASP A 986 13.82 2.33 33.28
C ASP A 986 13.80 1.45 32.02
N MET A 987 14.83 0.62 31.82
CA MET A 987 14.94 -0.28 30.68
C MET A 987 14.83 -1.74 31.13
N ALA A 988 14.18 -2.56 30.32
CA ALA A 988 14.25 -4.01 30.34
C ALA A 988 15.44 -4.45 29.50
N LYS A 989 16.41 -5.14 30.11
CA LYS A 989 17.56 -5.73 29.43
C LYS A 989 17.33 -7.21 29.19
N ILE A 990 17.35 -7.59 27.91
CA ILE A 990 17.16 -8.96 27.47
C ILE A 990 18.45 -9.44 26.79
N SER A 991 18.95 -10.59 27.22
CA SER A 991 20.16 -11.20 26.64
C SER A 991 19.86 -12.61 26.16
N VAL A 992 20.33 -12.95 24.97
CA VAL A 992 20.35 -14.30 24.40
C VAL A 992 21.81 -14.72 24.30
N SER A 993 22.19 -15.74 25.06
CA SER A 993 23.56 -16.24 25.17
C SER A 993 23.63 -17.68 24.67
N ASP A 994 24.54 -17.98 23.76
CA ASP A 994 24.80 -19.30 23.20
C ASP A 994 26.21 -19.81 23.54
N MET A 995 26.37 -21.12 23.62
CA MET A 995 27.67 -21.81 23.71
C MET A 995 28.14 -22.34 22.34
N GLY A 996 27.91 -21.56 21.28
CA GLY A 996 28.19 -21.94 19.90
C GLY A 996 29.66 -21.72 19.48
N ILE A 997 29.86 -21.54 18.17
CA ILE A 997 31.19 -21.33 17.57
C ILE A 997 31.82 -19.97 17.90
N GLY A 998 31.04 -19.01 18.40
CA GLY A 998 31.50 -17.64 18.63
C GLY A 998 31.88 -16.88 17.35
N ILE A 999 32.31 -15.63 17.50
CA ILE A 999 32.64 -14.70 16.41
C ILE A 999 34.10 -14.28 16.55
N LYS A 1000 34.86 -14.32 15.45
CA LYS A 1000 36.25 -13.84 15.40
C LYS A 1000 36.30 -12.33 15.62
N GLU A 1001 37.35 -11.85 16.29
CA GLU A 1001 37.48 -10.45 16.70
C GLU A 1001 37.47 -9.47 15.51
N GLU A 1002 38.08 -9.87 14.38
CA GLU A 1002 38.08 -9.15 13.10
C GLU A 1002 36.68 -8.94 12.49
N ASN A 1003 35.71 -9.76 12.88
CA ASN A 1003 34.36 -9.78 12.34
C ASN A 1003 33.35 -9.04 13.23
N THR A 1004 33.76 -8.61 14.42
CA THR A 1004 32.89 -7.93 15.39
C THR A 1004 32.36 -6.58 14.87
N GLY A 1005 33.19 -5.83 14.12
CA GLY A 1005 32.82 -4.54 13.51
C GLY A 1005 31.85 -4.64 12.34
N LYS A 1006 31.64 -5.85 11.81
CA LYS A 1006 30.73 -6.15 10.70
C LYS A 1006 29.35 -6.60 11.16
N LEU A 1007 29.19 -6.87 12.46
CA LEU A 1007 27.90 -7.23 13.05
C LEU A 1007 26.90 -6.10 12.85
N PHE A 1008 25.66 -6.46 12.53
CA PHE A 1008 24.55 -5.54 12.24
C PHE A 1008 24.67 -4.73 10.93
N GLN A 1009 25.73 -4.91 10.13
CA GLN A 1009 25.78 -4.36 8.78
C GLN A 1009 24.87 -5.16 7.82
N LYS A 1010 24.29 -4.47 6.84
CA LYS A 1010 23.34 -5.06 5.88
C LYS A 1010 24.08 -5.97 4.90
N PHE A 1011 23.55 -7.16 4.64
CA PHE A 1011 24.10 -8.15 3.69
C PHE A 1011 25.50 -8.70 4.02
N GLU A 1012 26.05 -8.37 5.19
CA GLU A 1012 27.36 -8.83 5.64
C GLU A 1012 27.26 -10.24 6.27
N GLN A 1013 28.13 -11.15 5.84
CA GLN A 1013 28.26 -12.50 6.36
C GLN A 1013 29.72 -12.78 6.72
N LEU A 1014 29.95 -13.30 7.92
CA LEU A 1014 31.26 -13.27 8.56
C LEU A 1014 32.27 -14.34 8.07
N ASP A 1015 31.83 -15.40 7.38
CA ASP A 1015 32.74 -16.46 6.88
C ASP A 1015 32.13 -17.26 5.70
N PRO A 1016 32.70 -17.25 4.47
CA PRO A 1016 32.17 -17.96 3.29
C PRO A 1016 32.05 -19.48 3.47
N GLY A 1017 32.95 -20.09 4.25
CA GLY A 1017 32.95 -21.53 4.54
C GLY A 1017 31.84 -21.95 5.53
N VAL A 1018 31.54 -21.10 6.51
CA VAL A 1018 30.44 -21.28 7.47
C VAL A 1018 29.10 -20.92 6.80
N SER A 1019 29.08 -19.94 5.89
CA SER A 1019 27.92 -19.58 5.08
C SER A 1019 27.45 -20.71 4.17
N LYS A 1020 28.36 -21.51 3.59
CA LYS A 1020 28.00 -22.73 2.84
C LYS A 1020 27.40 -23.84 3.71
N LYS A 1021 27.79 -23.94 4.99
CA LYS A 1021 27.30 -24.99 5.92
C LYS A 1021 25.96 -24.62 6.57
N TYR A 1022 25.72 -23.34 6.89
CA TYR A 1022 24.57 -22.94 7.71
C TYR A 1022 23.57 -21.95 7.06
N GLY A 1023 23.93 -21.20 6.00
CA GLY A 1023 23.03 -20.35 5.19
C GLY A 1023 22.31 -19.18 5.91
N GLY A 1024 22.27 -17.96 5.36
CA GLY A 1024 21.55 -16.83 5.98
C GLY A 1024 21.38 -15.63 5.04
N THR A 1025 20.48 -14.70 5.37
CA THR A 1025 20.17 -13.53 4.52
C THR A 1025 21.13 -12.35 4.75
N GLY A 1026 21.81 -12.30 5.90
CA GLY A 1026 22.65 -11.16 6.31
C GLY A 1026 21.83 -9.91 6.72
N LEU A 1027 20.50 -9.99 6.71
CA LEU A 1027 19.60 -8.88 7.04
C LEU A 1027 19.02 -8.96 8.45
N GLY A 1028 18.84 -10.16 8.99
CA GLY A 1028 18.15 -10.38 10.27
C GLY A 1028 18.72 -9.59 11.44
N LEU A 1029 20.05 -9.48 11.58
CA LEU A 1029 20.67 -8.67 12.64
C LEU A 1029 20.52 -7.16 12.40
N ALA A 1030 20.62 -6.69 11.15
CA ALA A 1030 20.40 -5.29 10.82
C ALA A 1030 18.95 -4.85 11.12
N ILE A 1031 17.97 -5.68 10.75
CA ILE A 1031 16.55 -5.48 11.09
C ILE A 1031 16.35 -5.51 12.61
N THR A 1032 16.99 -6.45 13.31
CA THR A 1032 16.91 -6.55 14.77
C THR A 1032 17.38 -5.26 15.45
N ARG A 1033 18.50 -4.69 14.99
CA ARG A 1033 19.02 -3.42 15.51
C ARG A 1033 18.05 -2.27 15.27
N GLN A 1034 17.57 -2.12 14.05
CA GLN A 1034 16.61 -1.08 13.68
C GLN A 1034 15.31 -1.16 14.50
N LEU A 1035 14.74 -2.37 14.66
CA LEU A 1035 13.53 -2.56 15.47
C LEU A 1035 13.75 -2.21 16.95
N VAL A 1036 14.91 -2.55 17.51
CA VAL A 1036 15.27 -2.18 18.88
C VAL A 1036 15.45 -0.65 19.01
N GLU A 1037 16.12 -0.02 18.05
CA GLU A 1037 16.33 1.44 18.01
C GLU A 1037 14.99 2.20 17.86
N LEU A 1038 14.06 1.71 17.03
CA LEU A 1038 12.69 2.25 16.89
C LEU A 1038 11.91 2.21 18.21
N HIS A 1039 12.16 1.21 19.08
CA HIS A 1039 11.57 1.16 20.42
C HIS A 1039 12.28 2.08 21.42
N GLY A 1040 13.26 2.89 21.01
CA GLY A 1040 14.10 3.70 21.90
C GLY A 1040 15.16 2.88 22.66
N GLY A 1041 15.46 1.68 22.18
CA GLY A 1041 16.39 0.73 22.76
C GLY A 1041 17.80 0.77 22.17
N LYS A 1042 18.67 -0.12 22.64
CA LYS A 1042 20.02 -0.38 22.08
C LYS A 1042 20.30 -1.87 22.05
N ILE A 1043 21.08 -2.34 21.07
CA ILE A 1043 21.55 -3.73 20.99
C ILE A 1043 23.08 -3.78 20.87
N GLN A 1044 23.69 -4.79 21.48
CA GLN A 1044 25.12 -5.06 21.44
C GLN A 1044 25.38 -6.57 21.43
N ALA A 1045 26.57 -6.97 20.98
CA ALA A 1045 27.01 -8.36 20.94
C ALA A 1045 28.39 -8.50 21.58
N ASN A 1046 28.52 -9.46 22.50
CA ASN A 1046 29.80 -9.88 23.07
C ASN A 1046 30.03 -11.32 22.68
N SER A 1047 31.18 -11.63 22.07
CA SER A 1047 31.46 -12.98 21.58
C SER A 1047 32.94 -13.31 21.70
N ARG A 1048 33.23 -14.59 21.93
CA ARG A 1048 34.58 -15.15 21.89
C ARG A 1048 34.58 -16.37 20.99
N TYR A 1049 35.46 -16.37 20.01
CA TYR A 1049 35.59 -17.47 19.05
C TYR A 1049 35.90 -18.78 19.79
N GLY A 1050 35.10 -19.82 19.55
CA GLY A 1050 35.16 -21.13 20.20
C GLY A 1050 34.36 -21.26 21.51
N GLU A 1051 34.00 -20.16 22.17
CA GLU A 1051 33.27 -20.16 23.45
C GLU A 1051 31.77 -19.86 23.30
N GLY A 1052 31.38 -19.04 22.32
CA GLY A 1052 29.98 -18.69 22.04
C GLY A 1052 29.73 -17.19 21.94
N SER A 1053 28.47 -16.79 21.75
CA SER A 1053 28.07 -15.37 21.61
C SER A 1053 26.96 -14.98 22.57
N THR A 1054 26.91 -13.71 22.94
CA THR A 1054 25.85 -13.12 23.76
C THR A 1054 25.37 -11.83 23.13
N PHE A 1055 24.13 -11.82 22.65
CA PHE A 1055 23.45 -10.65 22.14
C PHE A 1055 22.57 -10.05 23.24
N THR A 1056 22.72 -8.76 23.51
CA THR A 1056 21.99 -8.07 24.56
C THR A 1056 21.30 -6.85 23.98
N PHE A 1057 19.99 -6.73 24.19
CA PHE A 1057 19.23 -5.55 23.81
C PHE A 1057 18.40 -5.00 24.96
N THR A 1058 18.11 -3.70 24.92
CA THR A 1058 17.33 -3.00 25.94
C THR A 1058 16.06 -2.42 25.33
N LEU A 1059 14.94 -2.50 26.04
CA LEU A 1059 13.67 -1.85 25.68
C LEU A 1059 13.16 -1.01 26.85
N PRO A 1060 12.53 0.15 26.62
CA PRO A 1060 11.96 0.93 27.71
C PRO A 1060 10.79 0.21 28.39
N ILE A 1061 10.69 0.31 29.71
CA ILE A 1061 9.58 -0.29 30.48
C ILE A 1061 8.29 0.51 30.27
N LYS A 1062 8.39 1.82 30.06
CA LYS A 1062 7.30 2.72 29.65
C LYS A 1062 7.71 3.44 28.37
N ALA A 1063 6.86 3.47 27.35
CA ALA A 1063 7.13 4.15 26.10
C ALA A 1063 7.19 5.67 26.35
N LYS A 1064 8.20 6.36 25.80
CA LYS A 1064 8.18 7.82 25.75
C LYS A 1064 7.10 8.24 24.76
N LYS A 1065 6.03 8.89 25.24
CA LYS A 1065 5.11 9.63 24.36
C LYS A 1065 5.88 10.80 23.75
N GLU A 1066 6.26 10.69 22.48
CA GLU A 1066 6.59 11.88 21.69
C GLU A 1066 5.30 12.65 21.44
N VAL A 1067 5.25 13.86 21.99
CA VAL A 1067 4.24 14.87 21.64
C VAL A 1067 4.64 15.39 20.27
N ILE A 1068 3.93 14.97 19.23
CA ILE A 1068 4.02 15.61 17.91
C ILE A 1068 3.37 16.99 18.06
N ASN A 1069 4.19 18.04 18.00
CA ASN A 1069 3.70 19.41 17.97
C ASN A 1069 2.96 19.64 16.65
N GLU A 1070 1.65 19.87 16.73
CA GLU A 1070 0.83 20.49 15.68
C GLU A 1070 1.25 21.96 15.52
N ALA A 1071 2.40 22.19 14.91
CA ALA A 1071 2.84 23.50 14.49
C ALA A 1071 3.64 23.35 13.19
N ASN A 1072 2.93 23.01 12.11
CA ASN A 1072 3.19 23.38 10.71
C ASN A 1072 2.16 22.65 9.84
N ILE A 1073 1.00 23.29 9.66
CA ILE A 1073 0.11 23.11 8.50
C ILE A 1073 0.34 24.33 7.61
#